data_AF-A0A2V9LAY2-F1
#
_entry.id   AF-A0A2V9LAY2-F1
#
_cell.length_a   1.000
_cell.length_b   1.000
_cell.length_c   1.000
_cell.angle_alpha   90.00
_cell.angle_beta   90.00
_cell.angle_gamma   90.00
#
_symmetry.space_group_name_H-M   'P 1'
#
loop_
_entity.id
_entity.type
_entity.pdbx_description
1 polymer ?
#
loop_
_entity_poly.entity_id
_entity_poly.type
_entity_poly.pdbx_seq_one_letter_code
_entity_poly.pdbx_strand_id
1 'polypeptide(L)'
;MSKAIRWSAAICSVFCFLGSFATFPVAAQEQASSPIVIHAINHDVSPPLREIVLPAESQAPSRAHPLHHITPFGTQTEAALLGQTDTAVQDSVSTLTPNNNLLTFFSGISFDGMTPSDTNGSVGDTQYVQIANTEYVVYDKSTGAVLHGPAPINSIWSGFGGLCETNNGGDPIVLYDRIAHRWLVSQLAYTSTFSSNFQCLAISTSSDATGSYFRYAYNFGSNLPDYPKFGVWPDAYYWSSNTFPGGGNTFTGAQVCAFDRTRMLAGLAAAAVCFQQSSKVASLLPSNLDGSTLPLAGEPNFFLELSGSSALGLFKFHADFATPSNSTFTGPVTIPVAAFSLACGGNVCVPQPATTQQLDSLGDRLMYRLAYRNFGGHESLVANHSVTAGSGVGVRWYEIRSPNATPTLYQQGTYAPDSTFRWMGSIAMDQAGDIAVGYSASDSSTHPAVRYAGRVSSDPLGTLESESSIMEGTGSQVGDNRWGDYSGMSVDPVDDCTFWYTNQYLTTDGQYNWKTAIGSFKFAACGSTLAPSFSLSATTSSQSEPQGGSANYAITVTPSNGFSGSVSFSVSGLPSGATANFSPSSLTGSGPSTMTVTTTSATPVGTYILTIAGISGSLVRTMAVTLAVTSAGTSTANDFSISVSPSSQTAMGGWTSYYTVQVAGVNGGVFAGTVSLSVSGFPRRSSVLLSRTSVTGGGSSTLTLTTPKSVSKGTYTLTITGTSGSLVHSATATLTIN
;
A
#
# COMPACT_ATOMS: atom_id res chain seq x y z
N MET A 1 -2.89 33.51 67.92
CA MET A 1 -3.01 32.89 69.26
C MET A 1 -4.43 32.35 69.42
N SER A 2 -4.58 31.15 70.01
CA SER A 2 -5.84 30.45 70.40
C SER A 2 -6.65 29.86 69.23
N LYS A 3 -7.12 28.60 69.21
CA LYS A 3 -7.13 27.47 70.17
C LYS A 3 -7.44 26.18 69.40
N ALA A 4 -7.03 25.06 69.97
CA ALA A 4 -7.19 23.68 69.49
C ALA A 4 -8.57 23.05 69.77
N ILE A 5 -8.73 21.76 69.37
CA ILE A 5 -9.60 20.67 69.89
C ILE A 5 -10.64 20.17 68.85
N ARG A 6 -10.96 18.88 68.68
CA ARG A 6 -10.33 17.54 68.76
C ARG A 6 -11.49 16.52 68.57
N TRP A 7 -11.24 15.44 67.81
CA TRP A 7 -11.79 14.05 67.91
C TRP A 7 -13.18 13.80 67.28
N SER A 8 -13.49 12.64 66.67
CA SER A 8 -13.24 11.24 67.10
C SER A 8 -13.29 10.26 65.92
N ALA A 9 -12.52 9.17 65.98
CA ALA A 9 -12.69 7.98 65.15
C ALA A 9 -12.63 6.74 66.04
N ALA A 10 -13.61 5.84 65.90
CA ALA A 10 -13.65 4.57 66.60
C ALA A 10 -14.29 3.49 65.72
N ILE A 11 -13.63 2.32 65.73
CA ILE A 11 -14.15 0.95 65.58
C ILE A 11 -13.97 0.23 64.23
N CYS A 12 -13.12 -0.80 64.34
CA CYS A 12 -12.89 -2.03 63.56
C CYS A 12 -14.07 -2.69 62.81
N SER A 13 -13.74 -3.05 61.56
CA SER A 13 -13.67 -4.42 60.99
C SER A 13 -14.91 -5.33 60.96
N VAL A 14 -15.41 -5.59 59.73
CA VAL A 14 -15.87 -6.92 59.27
C VAL A 14 -15.41 -7.12 57.81
N PHE A 15 -14.77 -8.26 57.55
CA PHE A 15 -14.26 -8.74 56.27
C PHE A 15 -15.38 -9.33 55.40
N CYS A 16 -15.36 -9.07 54.08
CA CYS A 16 -15.88 -10.03 53.09
C CYS A 16 -15.21 -9.86 51.71
N PHE A 17 -14.57 -10.96 51.29
CA PHE A 17 -14.02 -11.36 49.99
C PHE A 17 -14.24 -10.46 48.75
N LEU A 18 -13.13 -10.04 48.13
CA LEU A 18 -13.05 -9.64 46.72
C LEU A 18 -12.01 -10.50 46.00
N GLY A 19 -12.46 -11.21 44.97
CA GLY A 19 -11.62 -11.98 44.06
C GLY A 19 -10.80 -11.08 43.15
N SER A 20 -9.55 -11.49 42.90
CA SER A 20 -8.64 -10.85 41.96
C SER A 20 -9.17 -10.95 40.52
N PHE A 21 -9.56 -9.83 39.93
CA PHE A 21 -9.48 -9.64 38.49
C PHE A 21 -8.14 -9.00 38.17
N ALA A 22 -7.30 -9.73 37.45
CA ALA A 22 -6.10 -9.19 36.84
C ALA A 22 -6.50 -8.15 35.79
N THR A 23 -6.22 -6.87 36.05
CA THR A 23 -6.29 -5.81 35.06
C THR A 23 -5.12 -5.98 34.09
N PHE A 24 -5.42 -6.30 32.83
CA PHE A 24 -4.45 -6.14 31.75
C PHE A 24 -4.07 -4.66 31.64
N PRO A 25 -2.80 -4.31 31.40
CA PRO A 25 -2.43 -2.91 31.18
C PRO A 25 -3.06 -2.44 29.87
N VAL A 26 -4.00 -1.50 29.98
CA VAL A 26 -4.38 -0.66 28.86
C VAL A 26 -3.13 0.11 28.45
N ALA A 27 -2.70 -0.05 27.20
CA ALA A 27 -1.64 0.77 26.63
C ALA A 27 -2.01 2.25 26.83
N ALA A 28 -1.15 3.01 27.48
CA ALA A 28 -1.35 4.43 27.68
C ALA A 28 -1.43 5.11 26.31
N GLN A 29 -2.62 5.58 25.95
CA GLN A 29 -2.84 6.43 24.78
C GLN A 29 -2.15 7.76 25.08
N GLU A 30 -1.13 8.12 24.28
CA GLU A 30 -0.42 9.39 24.42
C GLU A 30 -1.46 10.52 24.30
N GLN A 31 -1.45 11.43 25.28
CA GLN A 31 -2.47 12.46 25.46
C GLN A 31 -2.51 13.38 24.23
N ALA A 32 -3.61 13.36 23.47
CA ALA A 32 -3.81 14.24 22.32
C ALA A 32 -3.63 15.71 22.75
N SER A 33 -2.75 16.44 22.05
CA SER A 33 -2.57 17.88 22.27
C SER A 33 -3.89 18.61 22.03
N SER A 34 -4.18 19.65 22.82
CA SER A 34 -5.38 20.45 22.59
C SER A 34 -5.28 21.18 21.24
N PRO A 35 -6.39 21.29 20.48
CA PRO A 35 -6.38 21.96 19.19
C PRO A 35 -5.99 23.44 19.33
N ILE A 36 -5.13 23.89 18.41
CA ILE A 36 -4.71 25.29 18.27
C ILE A 36 -5.51 25.88 17.11
N VAL A 37 -6.18 27.02 17.33
CA VAL A 37 -6.91 27.72 16.27
C VAL A 37 -6.06 28.89 15.76
N ILE A 38 -5.78 28.90 14.47
CA ILE A 38 -5.07 29.99 13.79
C ILE A 38 -6.04 30.64 12.80
N HIS A 39 -6.16 31.96 12.85
CA HIS A 39 -6.95 32.72 11.88
C HIS A 39 -6.04 33.33 10.82
N ALA A 40 -6.56 33.45 9.59
CA ALA A 40 -5.88 34.22 8.56
C ALA A 40 -5.69 35.67 9.04
N ILE A 41 -4.46 36.16 9.00
CA ILE A 41 -4.14 37.55 9.37
C ILE A 41 -4.54 38.56 8.29
N ASN A 42 -4.74 38.07 7.06
CA ASN A 42 -5.27 38.82 5.94
C ASN A 42 -5.99 37.85 4.98
N HIS A 43 -7.07 38.32 4.35
CA HIS A 43 -7.70 37.62 3.23
C HIS A 43 -8.45 38.60 2.31
N ASP A 44 -8.43 38.34 1.01
CA ASP A 44 -9.15 39.12 0.00
C ASP A 44 -9.33 38.32 -1.31
N VAL A 45 -9.71 39.02 -2.38
CA VAL A 45 -9.80 38.47 -3.74
C VAL A 45 -8.74 39.13 -4.62
N SER A 46 -7.95 38.34 -5.34
CA SER A 46 -7.01 38.84 -6.34
C SER A 46 -7.73 39.33 -7.60
N PRO A 47 -7.12 40.26 -8.36
CA PRO A 47 -7.42 40.38 -9.78
C PRO A 47 -7.17 39.05 -10.50
N PRO A 48 -7.77 38.81 -11.69
CA PRO A 48 -7.41 37.67 -12.51
C PRO A 48 -5.91 37.65 -12.82
N LEU A 49 -5.23 36.51 -12.66
CA LEU A 49 -3.78 36.43 -12.88
C LEU A 49 -3.38 36.81 -14.32
N ARG A 50 -4.22 36.51 -15.32
CA ARG A 50 -4.03 36.95 -16.71
C ARG A 50 -4.02 38.48 -16.90
N GLU A 51 -4.51 39.25 -15.94
CA GLU A 51 -4.52 40.72 -15.94
C GLU A 51 -3.38 41.31 -15.11
N ILE A 52 -2.66 40.49 -14.34
CA ILE A 52 -1.51 40.93 -13.55
C ILE A 52 -0.31 41.10 -14.47
N VAL A 53 0.27 42.30 -14.46
CA VAL A 53 1.55 42.56 -15.11
C VAL A 53 2.61 41.79 -14.35
N LEU A 54 3.19 40.78 -14.99
CA LEU A 54 4.25 40.00 -14.38
C LEU A 54 5.44 40.91 -14.06
N PRO A 55 5.96 40.87 -12.83
CA PRO A 55 7.18 41.60 -12.52
C PRO A 55 8.32 41.06 -13.38
N ALA A 56 9.29 41.92 -13.69
CA ALA A 56 10.52 41.47 -14.33
C ALA A 56 11.17 40.40 -13.44
N GLU A 57 11.71 39.35 -14.08
CA GLU A 57 12.40 38.25 -13.42
C GLU A 57 13.43 38.79 -12.41
N SER A 58 13.31 38.41 -11.15
CA SER A 58 14.17 38.90 -10.08
C SER A 58 15.59 38.36 -10.27
N GLN A 59 16.57 39.24 -10.50
CA GLN A 59 17.99 38.87 -10.56
C GLN A 59 18.61 38.61 -9.18
N ALA A 60 17.85 38.06 -8.24
CA ALA A 60 18.43 37.63 -6.98
C ALA A 60 19.53 36.59 -7.25
N PRO A 61 20.65 36.64 -6.51
CA PRO A 61 21.71 35.65 -6.70
C PRO A 61 21.19 34.25 -6.43
N SER A 62 21.58 33.32 -7.30
CA SER A 62 21.27 31.89 -7.15
C SER A 62 21.68 31.40 -5.76
N ARG A 63 20.76 30.72 -5.06
CA ARG A 63 21.04 30.19 -3.72
C ARG A 63 20.40 28.82 -3.49
N ALA A 64 21.05 28.02 -2.65
CA ALA A 64 20.47 26.80 -2.12
C ALA A 64 19.62 27.09 -0.89
N HIS A 65 18.42 26.51 -0.82
CA HIS A 65 17.71 26.40 0.45
C HIS A 65 18.45 25.40 1.35
N PRO A 66 18.69 25.77 2.62
CA PRO A 66 19.27 24.85 3.56
C PRO A 66 18.34 23.65 3.76
N LEU A 67 18.91 22.44 3.76
CA LEU A 67 18.19 21.26 4.21
C LEU A 67 18.09 21.29 5.73
N HIS A 68 16.88 21.36 6.27
CA HIS A 68 16.67 21.12 7.69
C HIS A 68 16.53 19.63 7.97
N HIS A 69 17.44 19.12 8.80
CA HIS A 69 17.44 17.71 9.17
C HIS A 69 16.32 17.42 10.20
N ILE A 70 15.56 16.37 9.95
CA ILE A 70 14.59 15.80 10.88
C ILE A 70 15.22 14.66 11.68
N THR A 71 14.51 14.17 12.70
CA THR A 71 14.92 12.97 13.47
C THR A 71 13.77 11.95 13.44
N PRO A 72 13.54 11.28 12.29
CA PRO A 72 12.25 10.65 11.97
C PRO A 72 11.94 9.38 12.77
N PHE A 73 12.93 8.83 13.50
CA PHE A 73 12.80 7.51 14.14
C PHE A 73 12.98 7.52 15.66
N GLY A 74 12.96 8.70 16.28
CA GLY A 74 13.15 8.83 17.73
C GLY A 74 14.49 8.21 18.19
N THR A 75 14.45 7.30 19.18
CA THR A 75 15.64 6.69 19.81
C THR A 75 16.13 5.40 19.16
N GLN A 76 15.70 5.07 17.92
CA GLN A 76 16.20 3.88 17.25
C GLN A 76 17.70 3.99 16.96
N THR A 77 18.41 2.88 17.12
CA THR A 77 19.86 2.84 16.86
C THR A 77 20.12 2.89 15.35
N GLU A 78 21.24 3.49 14.95
CA GLU A 78 21.68 3.54 13.56
C GLU A 78 21.71 2.14 12.90
N ALA A 79 22.11 1.10 13.66
CA ALA A 79 22.08 -0.29 13.21
C ALA A 79 20.66 -0.80 12.87
N ALA A 80 19.62 -0.33 13.55
CA ALA A 80 18.24 -0.69 13.26
C ALA A 80 17.72 -0.07 11.95
N LEU A 81 18.33 1.04 11.51
CA LEU A 81 17.91 1.83 10.35
C LEU A 81 18.70 1.56 9.08
N LEU A 82 19.95 1.06 9.20
CA LEU A 82 20.88 0.92 8.07
C LEU A 82 21.28 -0.53 7.74
N GLY A 83 20.95 -1.49 8.60
CA GLY A 83 21.39 -2.90 8.49
C GLY A 83 20.30 -3.88 8.05
N GLN A 84 19.13 -3.40 7.64
CA GLN A 84 18.00 -4.26 7.29
C GLN A 84 18.09 -4.72 5.83
N THR A 85 17.84 -6.01 5.61
CA THR A 85 17.66 -6.58 4.27
C THR A 85 16.23 -6.35 3.81
N ASP A 86 16.06 -5.73 2.66
CA ASP A 86 14.75 -5.55 2.04
C ASP A 86 14.29 -6.86 1.36
N THR A 87 13.26 -7.50 1.91
CA THR A 87 12.69 -8.76 1.39
C THR A 87 11.63 -8.58 0.32
N ALA A 88 11.31 -7.34 -0.03
CA ALA A 88 10.30 -7.00 -1.04
C ALA A 88 10.93 -6.26 -2.23
N VAL A 89 12.23 -6.42 -2.44
CA VAL A 89 12.93 -5.98 -3.65
C VAL A 89 12.46 -6.78 -4.85
N GLN A 90 12.10 -6.07 -5.91
CA GLN A 90 12.00 -6.56 -7.26
C GLN A 90 13.32 -6.25 -7.97
N ASP A 91 14.21 -7.25 -8.02
CA ASP A 91 15.59 -7.17 -8.52
C ASP A 91 15.76 -7.58 -9.99
N SER A 92 14.64 -7.73 -10.70
CA SER A 92 14.61 -8.09 -12.11
C SER A 92 13.56 -7.31 -12.87
N VAL A 93 13.89 -6.98 -14.11
CA VAL A 93 12.96 -6.34 -15.04
C VAL A 93 11.75 -7.25 -15.22
N SER A 94 10.56 -6.70 -15.00
CA SER A 94 9.32 -7.44 -15.22
C SER A 94 9.21 -7.86 -16.68
N THR A 95 8.71 -9.06 -16.93
CA THR A 95 8.36 -9.53 -18.29
C THR A 95 7.02 -8.98 -18.78
N LEU A 96 6.30 -8.28 -17.89
CA LEU A 96 5.06 -7.60 -18.22
C LEU A 96 5.39 -6.35 -19.05
N THR A 97 4.79 -6.29 -20.24
CA THR A 97 5.02 -5.19 -21.18
C THR A 97 4.37 -3.91 -20.63
N PRO A 98 5.08 -2.77 -20.61
CA PRO A 98 4.50 -1.51 -20.14
C PRO A 98 3.20 -1.23 -20.90
N ASN A 99 2.08 -1.24 -20.21
CA ASN A 99 0.78 -0.94 -20.82
C ASN A 99 0.40 0.54 -20.70
N ASN A 100 1.39 1.38 -20.41
CA ASN A 100 1.29 2.80 -20.08
C ASN A 100 2.01 3.67 -21.11
N ASN A 101 1.38 3.92 -22.26
CA ASN A 101 2.00 4.74 -23.29
C ASN A 101 2.10 6.21 -22.85
N LEU A 102 3.26 6.84 -23.06
CA LEU A 102 3.42 8.29 -22.95
C LEU A 102 2.51 8.97 -23.98
N LEU A 103 1.56 9.76 -23.49
CA LEU A 103 0.56 10.44 -24.31
C LEU A 103 1.02 11.85 -24.70
N THR A 104 1.51 12.62 -23.74
CA THR A 104 2.02 13.98 -23.94
C THR A 104 3.31 14.21 -23.16
N PHE A 105 4.15 15.09 -23.70
CA PHE A 105 5.40 15.54 -23.08
C PHE A 105 5.59 17.03 -23.37
N PHE A 106 5.92 17.80 -22.32
CA PHE A 106 6.28 19.21 -22.43
C PHE A 106 7.50 19.52 -21.56
N SER A 107 8.35 20.43 -22.02
CA SER A 107 9.36 21.04 -21.14
C SER A 107 8.66 21.88 -20.08
N GLY A 108 9.02 21.66 -18.82
CA GLY A 108 8.50 22.43 -17.70
C GLY A 108 9.33 23.69 -17.41
N ILE A 109 9.21 24.16 -16.17
CA ILE A 109 9.98 25.26 -15.59
C ILE A 109 11.49 24.96 -15.65
N SER A 110 12.28 25.97 -16.00
CA SER A 110 13.74 25.96 -15.93
C SER A 110 14.22 26.62 -14.64
N PHE A 111 15.51 26.51 -14.33
CA PHE A 111 16.12 27.10 -13.14
C PHE A 111 15.61 28.51 -12.84
N ASP A 112 15.07 28.70 -11.64
CA ASP A 112 14.33 29.88 -11.19
C ASP A 112 15.12 30.77 -10.21
N GLY A 113 16.42 30.49 -10.02
CA GLY A 113 17.23 31.14 -8.99
C GLY A 113 17.43 30.32 -7.73
N MET A 114 16.74 29.18 -7.56
CA MET A 114 16.77 28.40 -6.34
C MET A 114 17.13 26.93 -6.56
N THR A 115 17.76 26.29 -5.57
CA THR A 115 17.95 24.83 -5.51
C THR A 115 17.57 24.32 -4.12
N PRO A 116 16.89 23.17 -4.00
CA PRO A 116 16.43 22.29 -5.07
C PRO A 116 15.29 22.90 -5.91
N SER A 117 14.83 22.18 -6.94
CA SER A 117 13.69 22.63 -7.78
C SER A 117 12.34 22.54 -7.09
N ASP A 118 12.20 21.65 -6.09
CA ASP A 118 10.99 21.42 -5.31
C ASP A 118 9.72 21.32 -6.19
N THR A 119 9.84 20.51 -7.24
CA THR A 119 8.89 20.51 -8.36
C THR A 119 7.58 19.84 -7.95
N ASN A 120 6.47 20.53 -8.17
CA ASN A 120 5.13 20.02 -7.96
C ASN A 120 4.23 20.37 -9.16
N GLY A 121 3.13 19.64 -9.34
CA GLY A 121 2.20 19.92 -10.42
C GLY A 121 0.90 19.13 -10.30
N SER A 122 -0.17 19.71 -10.84
CA SER A 122 -1.51 19.12 -10.79
C SER A 122 -2.28 19.36 -12.09
N VAL A 123 -3.02 18.34 -12.53
CA VAL A 123 -3.93 18.42 -13.68
C VAL A 123 -5.35 18.76 -13.23
N GLY A 124 -5.97 19.71 -13.92
CA GLY A 124 -7.37 20.09 -13.74
C GLY A 124 -8.22 19.77 -14.97
N ASP A 125 -9.38 20.41 -15.07
CA ASP A 125 -10.35 20.15 -16.15
C ASP A 125 -9.76 20.35 -17.56
N THR A 126 -9.02 21.44 -17.77
CA THR A 126 -8.46 21.83 -19.08
C THR A 126 -7.00 22.27 -19.03
N GLN A 127 -6.44 22.41 -17.83
CA GLN A 127 -5.11 22.99 -17.62
C GLN A 127 -4.25 22.04 -16.79
N TYR A 128 -2.95 22.15 -16.98
CA TYR A 128 -1.94 21.61 -16.07
C TYR A 128 -1.20 22.79 -15.45
N VAL A 129 -1.09 22.82 -14.12
CA VAL A 129 -0.31 23.85 -13.42
C VAL A 129 0.92 23.18 -12.83
N GLN A 130 2.09 23.67 -13.20
CA GLN A 130 3.36 23.29 -12.61
C GLN A 130 3.86 24.43 -11.73
N ILE A 131 4.46 24.08 -10.60
CA ILE A 131 5.12 25.00 -9.69
C ILE A 131 6.47 24.41 -9.30
N ALA A 132 7.52 25.22 -9.31
CA ALA A 132 8.86 24.81 -8.94
C ALA A 132 9.45 25.95 -8.11
N ASN A 133 9.75 25.63 -6.85
CA ASN A 133 10.27 26.51 -5.82
C ASN A 133 9.66 27.93 -5.77
N THR A 134 10.11 28.85 -6.61
CA THR A 134 9.69 30.26 -6.64
C THR A 134 8.85 30.66 -7.85
N GLU A 135 8.61 29.77 -8.81
CA GLU A 135 7.86 30.06 -10.03
C GLU A 135 6.73 29.05 -10.30
N TYR A 136 5.73 29.49 -11.07
CA TYR A 136 4.69 28.62 -11.61
C TYR A 136 4.39 28.93 -13.08
N VAL A 137 3.85 27.93 -13.77
CA VAL A 137 3.38 28.03 -15.16
C VAL A 137 2.04 27.31 -15.30
N VAL A 138 1.11 27.92 -16.03
CA VAL A 138 -0.17 27.33 -16.42
C VAL A 138 -0.09 26.91 -17.88
N TYR A 139 -0.33 25.63 -18.15
CA TYR A 139 -0.35 25.05 -19.48
C TYR A 139 -1.77 24.66 -19.88
N ASP A 140 -2.09 24.78 -21.17
CA ASP A 140 -3.20 24.06 -21.77
C ASP A 140 -2.86 22.56 -21.78
N LYS A 141 -3.65 21.72 -21.09
CA LYS A 141 -3.27 20.31 -20.91
C LYS A 141 -3.32 19.50 -22.21
N SER A 142 -4.09 19.95 -23.20
CA SER A 142 -4.27 19.23 -24.46
C SER A 142 -3.15 19.50 -25.47
N THR A 143 -2.63 20.73 -25.48
CA THR A 143 -1.64 21.19 -26.45
C THR A 143 -0.25 21.42 -25.84
N GLY A 144 -0.16 21.61 -24.53
CA GLY A 144 1.05 22.03 -23.83
C GLY A 144 1.41 23.49 -24.02
N ALA A 145 0.54 24.28 -24.65
CA ALA A 145 0.79 25.71 -24.81
C ALA A 145 0.80 26.41 -23.45
N VAL A 146 1.77 27.30 -23.24
CA VAL A 146 1.82 28.16 -22.05
C VAL A 146 0.68 29.17 -22.13
N LEU A 147 -0.21 29.14 -21.14
CA LEU A 147 -1.31 30.08 -20.97
C LEU A 147 -0.93 31.24 -20.04
N HIS A 148 -0.06 30.98 -19.07
CA HIS A 148 0.44 31.98 -18.13
C HIS A 148 1.78 31.54 -17.53
N GLY A 149 2.66 32.50 -17.27
CA GLY A 149 4.00 32.27 -16.70
C GLY A 149 5.10 32.00 -17.74
N PRO A 150 6.33 31.65 -17.32
CA PRO A 150 6.77 31.54 -15.92
C PRO A 150 6.55 32.84 -15.14
N ALA A 151 6.04 32.70 -13.92
CA ALA A 151 5.68 33.82 -13.07
C ALA A 151 6.12 33.53 -11.63
N PRO A 152 6.67 34.52 -10.89
CA PRO A 152 6.95 34.37 -9.47
C PRO A 152 5.68 34.01 -8.69
N ILE A 153 5.72 33.05 -7.78
CA ILE A 153 4.51 32.58 -7.05
C ILE A 153 3.87 33.71 -6.24
N ASN A 154 4.68 34.57 -5.61
CA ASN A 154 4.20 35.72 -4.86
C ASN A 154 3.42 36.74 -5.73
N SER A 155 3.52 36.67 -7.07
CA SER A 155 2.70 37.52 -7.96
C SER A 155 1.20 37.27 -7.81
N ILE A 156 0.78 36.08 -7.34
CA ILE A 156 -0.62 35.79 -6.99
C ILE A 156 -1.12 36.75 -5.89
N TRP A 157 -0.23 37.16 -4.99
CA TRP A 157 -0.49 38.12 -3.90
C TRP A 157 -0.19 39.58 -4.28
N SER A 158 -0.12 39.93 -5.57
CA SER A 158 0.03 41.33 -5.98
C SER A 158 -1.07 42.21 -5.39
N GLY A 159 -0.69 43.30 -4.71
CA GLY A 159 -1.61 44.22 -4.04
C GLY A 159 -2.26 43.68 -2.76
N PHE A 160 -1.77 42.58 -2.19
CA PHE A 160 -2.31 41.97 -0.96
C PHE A 160 -1.78 42.62 0.32
N GLY A 161 -0.56 43.15 0.29
CA GLY A 161 0.22 43.62 1.41
C GLY A 161 0.90 42.49 2.21
N GLY A 162 1.93 42.85 2.97
CA GLY A 162 2.62 41.92 3.89
C GLY A 162 3.53 40.91 3.19
N LEU A 163 3.95 39.88 3.93
CA LEU A 163 5.00 38.95 3.47
C LEU A 163 4.59 38.10 2.27
N CYS A 164 3.31 37.72 2.13
CA CYS A 164 2.89 36.90 1.00
C CYS A 164 3.04 37.61 -0.35
N GLU A 165 2.99 38.95 -0.36
CA GLU A 165 3.28 39.75 -1.55
C GLU A 165 4.79 39.98 -1.72
N THR A 166 5.50 40.33 -0.64
CA THR A 166 6.88 40.81 -0.72
C THR A 166 7.96 39.74 -0.64
N ASN A 167 7.60 38.52 -0.27
CA ASN A 167 8.52 37.39 -0.16
C ASN A 167 8.02 36.20 -0.98
N ASN A 168 8.99 35.51 -1.58
CA ASN A 168 8.80 34.30 -2.37
C ASN A 168 9.70 33.22 -1.77
N GLY A 169 9.19 32.59 -0.71
CA GLY A 169 10.01 31.83 0.24
C GLY A 169 10.27 30.39 -0.16
N GLY A 170 9.57 29.91 -1.18
CA GLY A 170 9.73 28.58 -1.74
C GLY A 170 8.77 27.56 -1.14
N ASP A 171 9.17 26.30 -1.29
CA ASP A 171 8.48 25.13 -0.77
C ASP A 171 6.99 25.00 -1.19
N PRO A 172 6.69 25.10 -2.51
CA PRO A 172 5.33 25.29 -2.96
C PRO A 172 4.54 23.99 -3.18
N ILE A 173 3.22 24.11 -3.11
CA ILE A 173 2.30 23.05 -3.54
C ILE A 173 1.22 23.67 -4.43
N VAL A 174 0.89 22.98 -5.52
CA VAL A 174 -0.30 23.22 -6.32
C VAL A 174 -1.16 21.96 -6.36
N LEU A 175 -2.44 22.10 -6.09
CA LEU A 175 -3.41 21.01 -6.15
C LEU A 175 -4.67 21.44 -6.89
N TYR A 176 -5.25 20.51 -7.64
CA TYR A 176 -6.59 20.67 -8.17
C TYR A 176 -7.62 20.03 -7.23
N ASP A 177 -8.40 20.88 -6.56
CA ASP A 177 -9.60 20.48 -5.84
C ASP A 177 -10.68 20.09 -6.85
N ARG A 178 -10.67 18.80 -7.21
CA ARG A 178 -11.62 18.19 -8.14
C ARG A 178 -13.07 18.15 -7.64
N ILE A 179 -13.30 18.32 -6.34
CA ILE A 179 -14.67 18.36 -5.80
C ILE A 179 -15.31 19.71 -6.14
N ALA A 180 -14.55 20.81 -6.02
CA ALA A 180 -15.04 22.16 -6.28
C ALA A 180 -14.62 22.71 -7.65
N HIS A 181 -13.81 21.98 -8.42
CA HIS A 181 -13.17 22.45 -9.65
C HIS A 181 -12.37 23.73 -9.42
N ARG A 182 -11.45 23.72 -8.44
CA ARG A 182 -10.61 24.87 -8.05
C ARG A 182 -9.14 24.49 -7.91
N TRP A 183 -8.26 25.41 -8.26
CA TRP A 183 -6.84 25.38 -7.93
C TRP A 183 -6.60 25.86 -6.50
N LEU A 184 -5.81 25.12 -5.75
CA LEU A 184 -5.15 25.52 -4.51
C LEU A 184 -3.67 25.73 -4.82
N VAL A 185 -3.14 26.90 -4.47
CA VAL A 185 -1.72 27.22 -4.53
C VAL A 185 -1.22 27.63 -3.15
N SER A 186 -0.06 27.14 -2.76
CA SER A 186 0.59 27.50 -1.49
C SER A 186 2.07 27.80 -1.68
N GLN A 187 2.58 28.75 -0.90
CA GLN A 187 4.02 28.97 -0.71
C GLN A 187 4.35 29.37 0.73
N LEU A 188 5.60 29.17 1.14
CA LEU A 188 6.13 29.77 2.36
C LEU A 188 6.52 31.22 2.13
N ALA A 189 6.32 32.06 3.13
CA ALA A 189 6.87 33.42 3.15
C ALA A 189 7.45 33.73 4.52
N TYR A 190 8.67 34.27 4.60
CA TYR A 190 9.33 34.53 5.87
C TYR A 190 10.25 35.74 5.84
N THR A 191 10.51 36.30 7.02
CA THR A 191 11.56 37.31 7.21
C THR A 191 12.94 36.66 7.14
N SER A 192 13.97 37.43 6.77
CA SER A 192 15.36 36.93 6.69
C SER A 192 15.91 36.37 8.02
N THR A 193 15.28 36.69 9.14
CA THR A 193 15.64 36.19 10.48
C THR A 193 14.64 35.16 11.00
N PHE A 194 13.70 34.68 10.19
CA PHE A 194 12.64 33.74 10.56
C PHE A 194 11.84 34.13 11.81
N SER A 195 11.75 35.44 12.09
CA SER A 195 11.00 35.98 13.22
C SER A 195 9.49 36.00 12.95
N SER A 196 9.11 35.91 11.69
CA SER A 196 7.74 35.79 11.22
C SER A 196 7.73 34.90 9.98
N ASN A 197 6.98 33.80 10.05
CA ASN A 197 6.87 32.78 9.02
C ASN A 197 5.41 32.55 8.69
N PHE A 198 5.03 32.68 7.42
CA PHE A 198 3.68 32.56 6.94
C PHE A 198 3.54 31.35 6.02
N GLN A 199 2.38 30.69 6.10
CA GLN A 199 1.86 29.88 5.01
C GLN A 199 0.87 30.75 4.24
N CYS A 200 1.19 31.03 2.97
CA CYS A 200 0.32 31.77 2.07
C CYS A 200 -0.50 30.77 1.26
N LEU A 201 -1.83 30.95 1.22
CA LEU A 201 -2.76 30.09 0.48
C LEU A 201 -3.60 30.90 -0.51
N ALA A 202 -3.80 30.38 -1.71
CA ALA A 202 -4.65 30.97 -2.73
C ALA A 202 -5.57 29.89 -3.32
N ILE A 203 -6.88 30.12 -3.28
CA ILE A 203 -7.89 29.24 -3.87
C ILE A 203 -8.53 29.96 -5.05
N SER A 204 -8.38 29.44 -6.26
CA SER A 204 -9.00 30.05 -7.44
C SER A 204 -10.52 30.20 -7.28
N THR A 205 -11.12 31.12 -8.01
CA THR A 205 -12.58 31.34 -8.02
C THR A 205 -13.31 30.50 -9.07
N SER A 206 -12.57 29.86 -9.98
CA SER A 206 -13.08 29.00 -11.07
C SER A 206 -12.09 27.87 -11.37
N SER A 207 -12.41 27.02 -12.36
CA SER A 207 -11.49 25.98 -12.86
C SER A 207 -10.36 26.52 -13.74
N ASP A 208 -10.36 27.82 -14.06
CA ASP A 208 -9.32 28.50 -14.82
C ASP A 208 -8.25 29.06 -13.88
N ALA A 209 -7.05 28.46 -13.90
CA ALA A 209 -5.91 28.86 -13.08
C ALA A 209 -5.41 30.28 -13.40
N THR A 210 -5.79 30.86 -14.53
CA THR A 210 -5.44 32.25 -14.89
C THR A 210 -6.46 33.28 -14.36
N GLY A 211 -7.51 32.80 -13.68
CA GLY A 211 -8.57 33.60 -13.08
C GLY A 211 -8.17 34.28 -11.78
N SER A 212 -9.17 34.77 -11.04
CA SER A 212 -8.99 35.37 -9.70
C SER A 212 -8.88 34.29 -8.61
N TYR A 213 -8.30 34.66 -7.47
CA TYR A 213 -8.09 33.79 -6.32
C TYR A 213 -8.57 34.43 -5.02
N PHE A 214 -9.16 33.65 -4.14
CA PHE A 214 -9.31 33.98 -2.72
C PHE A 214 -7.97 33.73 -2.03
N ARG A 215 -7.37 34.79 -1.50
CA ARG A 215 -6.02 34.77 -0.94
C ARG A 215 -6.06 34.83 0.58
N TYR A 216 -5.15 34.12 1.23
CA TYR A 216 -5.05 34.03 2.68
C TYR A 216 -3.58 34.04 3.11
N ALA A 217 -3.32 34.61 4.28
CA ALA A 217 -2.04 34.52 4.97
C ALA A 217 -2.23 34.00 6.40
N TYR A 218 -1.54 32.92 6.76
CA TYR A 218 -1.54 32.36 8.11
C TYR A 218 -0.17 32.52 8.74
N ASN A 219 -0.11 33.10 9.94
CA ASN A 219 1.14 33.39 10.63
C ASN A 219 1.47 32.30 11.65
N PHE A 220 2.63 31.65 11.48
CA PHE A 220 3.18 30.63 12.38
C PHE A 220 4.23 31.20 13.35
N GLY A 221 4.34 32.52 13.42
CA GLY A 221 5.25 33.22 14.33
C GLY A 221 6.71 32.91 13.99
N SER A 222 7.51 32.64 15.01
CA SER A 222 8.93 32.28 14.86
C SER A 222 9.17 30.83 14.46
N ASN A 223 8.13 30.02 14.29
CA ASN A 223 8.29 28.63 13.86
C ASN A 223 8.28 28.59 12.34
N LEU A 224 9.39 28.21 11.73
CA LEU A 224 9.46 27.94 10.30
C LEU A 224 8.74 26.60 10.03
N PRO A 225 7.66 26.60 9.24
CA PRO A 225 6.96 25.37 8.88
C PRO A 225 7.53 24.81 7.58
N ASP A 226 8.71 24.20 7.68
CA ASP A 226 9.50 23.70 6.55
C ASP A 226 8.91 22.41 5.97
N TYR A 227 9.17 22.14 4.69
CA TYR A 227 8.68 20.98 3.96
C TYR A 227 7.14 20.82 4.00
N PRO A 228 6.33 21.89 3.78
CA PRO A 228 4.89 21.81 3.89
C PRO A 228 4.29 20.86 2.83
N LYS A 229 3.24 20.13 3.20
CA LYS A 229 2.50 19.23 2.30
C LYS A 229 1.00 19.44 2.45
N PHE A 230 0.26 19.27 1.36
CA PHE A 230 -1.19 19.46 1.34
C PHE A 230 -1.93 18.25 0.76
N GLY A 231 -3.16 18.07 1.22
CA GLY A 231 -4.16 17.17 0.65
C GLY A 231 -5.55 17.80 0.66
N VAL A 232 -6.31 17.57 -0.41
CA VAL A 232 -7.72 17.97 -0.51
C VAL A 232 -8.60 16.87 0.08
N TRP A 233 -9.48 17.25 1.00
CA TRP A 233 -10.54 16.41 1.56
C TRP A 233 -11.89 17.14 1.47
N PRO A 234 -13.05 16.44 1.58
CA PRO A 234 -14.34 17.11 1.41
C PRO A 234 -14.61 18.28 2.37
N ASP A 235 -14.18 18.18 3.63
CA ASP A 235 -14.45 19.15 4.69
C ASP A 235 -13.35 20.23 4.86
N ALA A 236 -12.10 19.91 4.57
CA ALA A 236 -10.96 20.81 4.76
C ALA A 236 -9.84 20.62 3.73
N TYR A 237 -8.99 21.65 3.61
CA TYR A 237 -7.65 21.49 3.06
C TYR A 237 -6.72 21.10 4.20
N TYR A 238 -6.15 19.91 4.14
CA TYR A 238 -5.29 19.37 5.18
C TYR A 238 -3.83 19.63 4.86
N TRP A 239 -3.07 19.93 5.90
CA TRP A 239 -1.70 20.38 5.80
C TRP A 239 -0.83 19.77 6.88
N SER A 240 0.43 19.59 6.56
CA SER A 240 1.49 19.28 7.52
C SER A 240 2.76 20.04 7.19
N SER A 241 3.62 20.23 8.19
CA SER A 241 5.00 20.69 8.03
C SER A 241 5.89 20.12 9.13
N ASN A 242 7.20 20.23 8.95
CA ASN A 242 8.19 20.05 10.02
C ASN A 242 8.46 21.39 10.71
N THR A 243 8.50 21.40 12.05
CA THR A 243 8.55 22.65 12.82
C THR A 243 9.96 22.97 13.32
N PHE A 244 10.48 24.13 12.90
CA PHE A 244 11.82 24.62 13.23
C PHE A 244 11.78 26.01 13.90
N PRO A 245 11.91 26.10 15.24
CA PRO A 245 11.93 27.38 15.92
C PRO A 245 13.10 28.28 15.48
N GLY A 246 12.77 29.53 15.16
CA GLY A 246 13.71 30.55 14.69
C GLY A 246 14.36 30.24 13.34
N GLY A 247 13.81 29.28 12.57
CA GLY A 247 14.43 28.79 11.34
C GLY A 247 15.82 28.14 11.56
N GLY A 248 16.08 27.67 12.77
CA GLY A 248 17.29 26.92 13.09
C GLY A 248 17.16 25.44 12.80
N ASN A 249 18.23 24.68 13.01
CA ASN A 249 18.26 23.23 12.74
C ASN A 249 17.67 22.35 13.85
N THR A 250 16.88 22.91 14.76
CA THR A 250 16.25 22.15 15.85
C THR A 250 14.84 21.71 15.45
N PHE A 251 14.70 20.43 15.11
CA PHE A 251 13.41 19.83 14.82
C PHE A 251 12.61 19.60 16.11
N THR A 252 11.37 20.10 16.15
CA THR A 252 10.49 19.99 17.34
C THR A 252 9.27 19.09 17.15
N GLY A 253 9.07 18.56 15.95
CA GLY A 253 7.93 17.72 15.59
C GLY A 253 7.16 18.25 14.39
N ALA A 254 6.38 17.38 13.77
CA ALA A 254 5.44 17.78 12.74
C ALA A 254 4.30 18.62 13.34
N GLN A 255 3.87 19.66 12.62
CA GLN A 255 2.60 20.34 12.88
C GLN A 255 1.62 19.94 11.78
N VAL A 256 0.37 19.67 12.15
CA VAL A 256 -0.71 19.42 11.20
C VAL A 256 -1.80 20.46 11.36
N CYS A 257 -2.44 20.86 10.27
CA CYS A 257 -3.56 21.79 10.26
C CYS A 257 -4.65 21.34 9.28
N ALA A 258 -5.89 21.70 9.57
CA ALA A 258 -7.03 21.64 8.67
C ALA A 258 -7.56 23.06 8.47
N PHE A 259 -7.56 23.55 7.22
CA PHE A 259 -8.08 24.85 6.85
C PHE A 259 -9.54 24.74 6.38
N ASP A 260 -10.42 25.64 6.84
CA ASP A 260 -11.86 25.61 6.55
C ASP A 260 -12.15 25.82 5.05
N ARG A 261 -12.16 24.70 4.32
CA ARG A 261 -12.36 24.66 2.87
C ARG A 261 -13.70 25.27 2.45
N THR A 262 -14.75 25.03 3.22
CA THR A 262 -16.09 25.57 2.93
C THR A 262 -16.07 27.09 2.90
N ARG A 263 -15.44 27.71 3.90
CA ARG A 263 -15.30 29.18 3.97
C ARG A 263 -14.31 29.70 2.93
N MET A 264 -13.21 28.98 2.69
CA MET A 264 -12.21 29.39 1.72
C MET A 264 -12.75 29.42 0.28
N LEU A 265 -13.55 28.42 -0.10
CA LEU A 265 -14.24 28.35 -1.40
C LEU A 265 -15.29 29.45 -1.59
N ALA A 266 -15.80 30.01 -0.49
CA ALA A 266 -16.73 31.14 -0.50
C ALA A 266 -16.03 32.50 -0.40
N GLY A 267 -14.69 32.54 -0.32
CA GLY A 267 -13.94 33.79 -0.16
C GLY A 267 -14.13 34.47 1.20
N LEU A 268 -14.50 33.70 2.23
CA LEU A 268 -14.77 34.22 3.57
C LEU A 268 -13.57 33.99 4.49
N ALA A 269 -13.44 34.83 5.52
CA ALA A 269 -12.44 34.64 6.59
C ALA A 269 -12.49 33.20 7.12
N ALA A 270 -11.39 32.45 7.00
CA ALA A 270 -11.29 31.03 7.31
C ALA A 270 -10.29 30.76 8.43
N ALA A 271 -10.64 29.88 9.37
CA ALA A 271 -9.75 29.42 10.41
C ALA A 271 -9.01 28.15 9.98
N ALA A 272 -7.88 27.90 10.63
CA ALA A 272 -7.18 26.63 10.64
C ALA A 272 -7.25 26.03 12.04
N VAL A 273 -7.54 24.74 12.14
CA VAL A 273 -7.40 23.99 13.39
C VAL A 273 -6.14 23.15 13.28
N CYS A 274 -5.25 23.21 14.28
CA CYS A 274 -3.92 22.63 14.20
C CYS A 274 -3.56 21.81 15.45
N PHE A 275 -2.65 20.85 15.27
CA PHE A 275 -2.06 20.05 16.33
C PHE A 275 -0.54 19.98 16.17
N GLN A 276 0.19 20.40 17.21
CA GLN A 276 1.64 20.19 17.28
C GLN A 276 1.92 18.78 17.81
N GLN A 277 2.77 18.04 17.11
CA GLN A 277 3.26 16.73 17.54
C GLN A 277 4.61 16.85 18.25
N SER A 278 5.00 15.78 18.95
CA SER A 278 6.34 15.67 19.54
C SER A 278 7.41 15.50 18.45
N SER A 279 8.67 15.68 18.82
CA SER A 279 9.83 15.49 17.94
C SER A 279 10.04 14.05 17.44
N LYS A 280 9.15 13.11 17.80
CA LYS A 280 9.16 11.73 17.31
C LYS A 280 8.35 11.52 16.03
N VAL A 281 7.47 12.47 15.70
CA VAL A 281 6.56 12.42 14.54
C VAL A 281 7.05 13.46 13.54
N ALA A 282 7.28 13.05 12.30
CA ALA A 282 7.94 13.89 11.29
C ALA A 282 7.39 13.63 9.88
N SER A 283 7.45 14.64 9.02
CA SER A 283 7.19 14.53 7.58
C SER A 283 5.90 13.78 7.24
N LEU A 284 4.82 14.03 8.01
CA LEU A 284 3.51 13.44 7.77
C LEU A 284 3.00 13.86 6.38
N LEU A 285 2.44 12.92 5.63
CA LEU A 285 1.74 13.23 4.38
C LEU A 285 0.22 13.24 4.62
N PRO A 286 -0.50 14.36 4.44
CA PRO A 286 -1.96 14.35 4.40
C PRO A 286 -2.45 13.61 3.17
N SER A 287 -3.52 12.84 3.32
CA SER A 287 -4.14 12.13 2.21
C SER A 287 -4.85 13.11 1.28
N ASN A 288 -4.63 12.94 -0.02
CA ASN A 288 -5.28 13.72 -1.05
C ASN A 288 -6.27 12.85 -1.83
N LEU A 289 -7.53 13.29 -1.90
CA LEU A 289 -8.58 12.58 -2.63
C LEU A 289 -8.31 12.55 -4.14
N ASP A 290 -8.24 11.33 -4.69
CA ASP A 290 -8.41 11.03 -6.10
C ASP A 290 -9.75 10.31 -6.33
N GLY A 291 -10.24 10.35 -7.56
CA GLY A 291 -11.54 9.82 -7.95
C GLY A 291 -12.71 10.77 -7.68
N SER A 292 -13.90 10.36 -8.14
CA SER A 292 -15.17 11.06 -7.92
C SER A 292 -15.96 10.50 -6.73
N THR A 293 -15.65 9.27 -6.31
CA THR A 293 -16.23 8.66 -5.11
C THR A 293 -15.62 9.28 -3.87
N LEU A 294 -16.41 10.02 -3.11
CA LEU A 294 -15.97 10.67 -1.89
C LEU A 294 -15.78 9.65 -0.76
N PRO A 295 -14.95 9.95 0.26
CA PRO A 295 -15.01 9.27 1.55
C PRO A 295 -16.41 9.44 2.18
N LEU A 296 -16.73 8.61 3.18
CA LEU A 296 -17.99 8.73 3.91
C LEU A 296 -18.09 10.09 4.62
N ALA A 297 -19.31 10.60 4.76
CA ALA A 297 -19.53 11.87 5.44
C ALA A 297 -19.00 11.82 6.89
N GLY A 298 -18.14 12.78 7.24
CA GLY A 298 -17.52 12.86 8.57
C GLY A 298 -16.29 11.97 8.76
N GLU A 299 -15.87 11.24 7.73
CA GLU A 299 -14.64 10.47 7.74
C GLU A 299 -13.40 11.38 7.87
N PRO A 300 -12.49 11.11 8.82
CA PRO A 300 -11.31 11.93 9.01
C PRO A 300 -10.36 11.83 7.81
N ASN A 301 -9.54 12.86 7.60
CA ASN A 301 -8.40 12.75 6.70
C ASN A 301 -7.31 11.87 7.32
N PHE A 302 -6.64 11.08 6.50
CA PHE A 302 -5.54 10.22 6.94
C PHE A 302 -4.19 10.91 6.75
N PHE A 303 -3.30 10.77 7.74
CA PHE A 303 -1.91 11.20 7.62
C PHE A 303 -1.00 9.99 7.78
N LEU A 304 0.09 9.93 7.03
CA LEU A 304 1.02 8.80 7.04
C LEU A 304 2.46 9.28 7.24
N GLU A 305 3.23 8.56 8.07
CA GLU A 305 4.68 8.71 8.23
C GLU A 305 5.41 7.37 8.14
N LEU A 306 6.74 7.43 8.02
CA LEU A 306 7.60 6.29 8.33
C LEU A 306 7.68 6.12 9.85
N SER A 307 7.32 4.95 10.37
CA SER A 307 7.36 4.63 11.80
C SER A 307 8.45 3.58 12.06
N GLY A 308 9.71 3.97 11.85
CA GLY A 308 10.85 3.07 11.90
C GLY A 308 11.14 2.39 10.56
N SER A 309 12.04 1.41 10.57
CA SER A 309 12.52 0.67 9.39
C SER A 309 11.65 -0.53 9.00
N SER A 310 10.51 -0.75 9.66
CA SER A 310 9.64 -1.91 9.43
C SER A 310 8.14 -1.63 9.68
N ALA A 311 7.76 -0.37 9.81
CA ALA A 311 6.36 0.01 9.95
C ALA A 311 6.06 1.41 9.40
N LEU A 312 4.81 1.64 9.07
CA LEU A 312 4.22 2.95 8.80
C LEU A 312 3.34 3.38 9.97
N GLY A 313 3.25 4.68 10.22
CA GLY A 313 2.36 5.26 11.24
C GLY A 313 1.19 5.98 10.59
N LEU A 314 -0.03 5.49 10.77
CA LEU A 314 -1.24 6.12 10.22
C LEU A 314 -2.00 6.89 11.31
N PHE A 315 -2.27 8.16 11.04
CA PHE A 315 -3.05 9.04 11.91
C PHE A 315 -4.37 9.44 11.24
N LYS A 316 -5.33 9.87 12.05
CA LYS A 316 -6.64 10.35 11.61
C LYS A 316 -6.88 11.75 12.15
N PHE A 317 -7.22 12.67 11.26
CA PHE A 317 -7.56 14.05 11.59
C PHE A 317 -9.03 14.34 11.28
N HIS A 318 -9.84 14.46 12.34
CA HIS A 318 -11.18 15.04 12.28
C HIS A 318 -11.16 16.52 12.66
N ALA A 319 -11.66 17.40 11.78
CA ALA A 319 -11.79 18.83 12.03
C ALA A 319 -13.25 19.20 12.34
N ASP A 320 -13.46 20.00 13.39
CA ASP A 320 -14.74 20.63 13.71
C ASP A 320 -14.53 22.15 13.78
N PHE A 321 -14.85 22.85 12.69
CA PHE A 321 -14.71 24.31 12.63
C PHE A 321 -15.79 25.06 13.42
N ALA A 322 -16.92 24.42 13.73
CA ALA A 322 -17.97 25.02 14.54
C ALA A 322 -17.59 25.01 16.03
N THR A 323 -17.00 23.92 16.49
CA THR A 323 -16.48 23.76 17.85
C THR A 323 -15.06 23.19 17.80
N PRO A 324 -14.02 24.05 17.61
CA PRO A 324 -12.65 23.59 17.42
C PRO A 324 -12.12 22.61 18.48
N SER A 325 -12.58 22.73 19.73
CA SER A 325 -12.23 21.81 20.82
C SER A 325 -12.68 20.36 20.62
N ASN A 326 -13.63 20.09 19.70
CA ASN A 326 -14.05 18.74 19.33
C ASN A 326 -13.16 18.12 18.25
N SER A 327 -12.26 18.91 17.63
CA SER A 327 -11.34 18.37 16.63
C SER A 327 -10.38 17.38 17.27
N THR A 328 -9.95 16.38 16.51
CA THR A 328 -9.04 15.35 17.00
C THR A 328 -7.96 15.02 15.98
N PHE A 329 -6.73 14.86 16.46
CA PHE A 329 -5.66 14.18 15.74
C PHE A 329 -5.26 12.94 16.53
N THR A 330 -5.54 11.76 15.99
CA THR A 330 -5.39 10.47 16.70
C THR A 330 -4.50 9.51 15.94
N GLY A 331 -3.76 8.66 16.65
CA GLY A 331 -2.78 7.72 16.09
C GLY A 331 -1.45 7.78 16.85
N PRO A 332 -0.37 7.18 16.30
CA PRO A 332 -0.40 6.39 15.07
C PRO A 332 -1.01 4.99 15.30
N VAL A 333 -1.75 4.50 14.31
CA VAL A 333 -1.96 3.07 14.11
C VAL A 333 -0.74 2.54 13.36
N THR A 334 0.00 1.63 13.99
CA THR A 334 1.18 0.99 13.38
C THR A 334 0.75 -0.02 12.32
N ILE A 335 1.28 0.11 11.10
CA ILE A 335 1.08 -0.81 9.99
C ILE A 335 2.42 -1.51 9.71
N PRO A 336 2.57 -2.80 10.02
CA PRO A 336 3.79 -3.54 9.72
C PRO A 336 4.05 -3.60 8.21
N VAL A 337 5.31 -3.41 7.81
CA VAL A 337 5.79 -3.55 6.44
C VAL A 337 7.07 -4.38 6.42
N ALA A 338 7.51 -4.86 5.25
CA ALA A 338 8.82 -5.50 5.19
C ALA A 338 9.91 -4.52 5.62
N ALA A 339 10.90 -5.04 6.35
CA ALA A 339 12.02 -4.24 6.81
C ALA A 339 12.75 -3.60 5.62
N PHE A 340 13.28 -2.40 5.82
CA PHE A 340 14.04 -1.66 4.82
C PHE A 340 15.15 -0.86 5.49
N SER A 341 16.17 -0.52 4.72
CA SER A 341 17.16 0.48 5.13
C SER A 341 16.92 1.77 4.36
N LEU A 342 17.05 2.91 5.03
CA LEU A 342 16.90 4.22 4.39
C LEU A 342 17.90 4.32 3.23
N ALA A 343 17.49 4.87 2.08
CA ALA A 343 18.44 5.17 1.01
C ALA A 343 19.55 6.07 1.57
N CYS A 344 20.81 5.66 1.39
CA CYS A 344 21.98 6.41 1.85
C CYS A 344 21.98 6.76 3.36
N GLY A 345 21.21 6.05 4.19
CA GLY A 345 20.96 6.46 5.57
C GLY A 345 20.28 7.82 5.74
N GLY A 346 19.52 8.26 4.73
CA GLY A 346 18.90 9.58 4.68
C GLY A 346 19.82 10.69 4.17
N ASN A 347 20.94 10.35 3.53
CA ASN A 347 21.96 11.31 3.09
C ASN A 347 22.23 11.24 1.58
N VAL A 348 23.36 11.83 1.17
CA VAL A 348 23.87 11.90 -0.19
C VAL A 348 24.58 10.61 -0.56
N CYS A 349 24.14 9.95 -1.63
CA CYS A 349 24.89 8.83 -2.21
C CYS A 349 24.58 8.52 -3.67
N VAL A 350 23.67 9.25 -4.31
CA VAL A 350 23.23 8.93 -5.67
C VAL A 350 24.31 9.38 -6.67
N PRO A 351 24.88 8.48 -7.47
CA PRO A 351 25.94 8.82 -8.41
C PRO A 351 25.38 9.36 -9.73
N GLN A 352 26.25 10.07 -10.45
CA GLN A 352 25.98 10.66 -11.77
C GLN A 352 27.27 10.69 -12.61
N PRO A 353 27.21 10.70 -13.94
CA PRO A 353 28.39 10.66 -14.80
C PRO A 353 29.24 11.94 -14.71
N ALA A 354 30.49 11.87 -15.15
CA ALA A 354 31.40 13.01 -15.35
C ALA A 354 31.72 13.86 -14.09
N THR A 355 31.31 13.42 -12.90
CA THR A 355 31.61 14.10 -11.63
C THR A 355 31.71 13.12 -10.47
N THR A 356 32.38 13.51 -9.39
CA THR A 356 32.35 12.81 -8.10
C THR A 356 31.24 13.34 -7.19
N GLN A 357 30.55 14.40 -7.59
CA GLN A 357 29.43 14.97 -6.87
C GLN A 357 28.28 13.96 -6.83
N GLN A 358 27.85 13.58 -5.63
CA GLN A 358 26.67 12.74 -5.44
C GLN A 358 25.45 13.60 -5.09
N LEU A 359 24.26 13.06 -5.33
CA LEU A 359 22.98 13.72 -5.06
C LEU A 359 22.34 13.18 -3.78
N ASP A 360 21.62 14.07 -3.10
CA ASP A 360 20.82 13.74 -1.92
C ASP A 360 19.65 12.82 -2.29
N SER A 361 19.44 11.79 -1.47
CA SER A 361 18.39 10.80 -1.68
C SER A 361 17.08 11.15 -0.97
N LEU A 362 17.16 11.97 0.09
CA LEU A 362 16.05 12.27 1.00
C LEU A 362 15.32 11.01 1.52
N GLY A 363 16.03 9.90 1.69
CA GLY A 363 15.46 8.59 2.05
C GLY A 363 14.95 8.45 3.49
N ASP A 364 14.94 9.54 4.27
CA ASP A 364 14.56 9.57 5.69
C ASP A 364 13.06 9.83 5.92
N ARG A 365 12.27 9.99 4.86
CA ARG A 365 10.83 10.32 4.92
C ARG A 365 10.04 9.69 3.79
N LEU A 366 8.71 9.67 3.96
CA LEU A 366 7.81 9.41 2.84
C LEU A 366 7.92 10.52 1.81
N MET A 367 7.93 10.15 0.54
CA MET A 367 7.99 11.11 -0.55
C MET A 367 6.60 11.50 -1.00
N TYR A 368 6.39 12.80 -1.28
CA TYR A 368 5.09 13.32 -1.66
C TYR A 368 4.57 12.60 -2.93
N ARG A 369 3.38 12.01 -2.92
CA ARG A 369 2.17 12.30 -2.12
C ARG A 369 1.61 11.04 -1.43
N LEU A 370 0.59 11.25 -0.58
CA LEU A 370 -0.32 10.20 -0.10
C LEU A 370 -1.63 10.26 -0.88
N ALA A 371 -1.77 9.44 -1.91
CA ALA A 371 -3.00 9.42 -2.72
C ALA A 371 -4.05 8.54 -2.03
N TYR A 372 -5.26 9.07 -1.86
CA TYR A 372 -6.42 8.34 -1.36
C TYR A 372 -7.41 8.08 -2.49
N ARG A 373 -8.03 6.89 -2.49
CA ARG A 373 -9.10 6.57 -3.42
C ARG A 373 -10.16 5.68 -2.78
N ASN A 374 -11.43 5.98 -3.07
CA ASN A 374 -12.56 5.14 -2.68
C ASN A 374 -13.14 4.42 -3.91
N PHE A 375 -13.17 3.08 -3.89
CA PHE A 375 -13.75 2.24 -4.94
C PHE A 375 -15.19 1.81 -4.62
N GLY A 376 -15.79 2.32 -3.55
CA GLY A 376 -17.11 1.95 -3.03
C GLY A 376 -17.11 0.62 -2.28
N GLY A 377 -16.37 -0.39 -2.76
CA GLY A 377 -16.17 -1.67 -2.06
C GLY A 377 -15.00 -1.67 -1.08
N HIS A 378 -14.02 -0.78 -1.28
CA HIS A 378 -12.88 -0.58 -0.40
C HIS A 378 -12.26 0.79 -0.64
N GLU A 379 -11.44 1.23 0.30
CA GLU A 379 -10.62 2.42 0.21
C GLU A 379 -9.15 2.03 0.16
N SER A 380 -8.36 2.76 -0.62
CA SER A 380 -6.92 2.56 -0.74
C SER A 380 -6.16 3.87 -0.52
N LEU A 381 -5.03 3.76 0.18
CA LEU A 381 -3.98 4.77 0.25
C LEU A 381 -2.74 4.22 -0.47
N VAL A 382 -2.08 5.04 -1.29
CA VAL A 382 -0.76 4.71 -1.85
C VAL A 382 0.29 5.75 -1.49
N ALA A 383 1.49 5.27 -1.16
CA ALA A 383 2.63 6.07 -0.72
C ALA A 383 3.95 5.47 -1.22
N ASN A 384 5.01 6.27 -1.28
CA ASN A 384 6.34 5.83 -1.71
C ASN A 384 7.47 6.49 -0.93
N HIS A 385 8.68 5.91 -0.99
CA HIS A 385 9.93 6.51 -0.52
C HIS A 385 11.17 5.79 -1.08
N SER A 386 12.34 6.36 -0.86
CA SER A 386 13.63 5.83 -1.33
C SER A 386 14.24 4.86 -0.31
N VAL A 387 14.56 3.63 -0.74
CA VAL A 387 15.20 2.61 0.11
C VAL A 387 16.48 2.08 -0.51
N THR A 388 17.41 1.62 0.32
CA THR A 388 18.60 0.90 -0.16
C THR A 388 18.18 -0.44 -0.77
N ALA A 389 18.62 -0.72 -1.99
CA ALA A 389 18.31 -1.96 -2.71
C ALA A 389 19.60 -2.56 -3.33
N GLY A 390 20.14 -3.60 -2.69
CA GLY A 390 21.41 -4.19 -3.11
C GLY A 390 22.56 -3.19 -3.05
N SER A 391 23.14 -2.85 -4.20
CA SER A 391 24.20 -1.82 -4.32
C SER A 391 23.70 -0.44 -4.74
N GLY A 392 22.39 -0.31 -4.99
CA GLY A 392 21.75 0.91 -5.44
C GLY A 392 20.64 1.40 -4.50
N VAL A 393 19.77 2.25 -5.04
CA VAL A 393 18.56 2.75 -4.37
C VAL A 393 17.36 2.38 -5.23
N GLY A 394 16.31 1.89 -4.59
CA GLY A 394 15.02 1.59 -5.22
C GLY A 394 13.90 2.43 -4.64
N VAL A 395 12.81 2.55 -5.39
CA VAL A 395 11.59 3.19 -4.90
C VAL A 395 10.71 2.14 -4.24
N ARG A 396 10.56 2.25 -2.91
CA ARG A 396 9.61 1.47 -2.12
C ARG A 396 8.22 2.09 -2.25
N TRP A 397 7.21 1.28 -2.50
CA TRP A 397 5.82 1.70 -2.60
C TRP A 397 4.90 0.79 -1.78
N TYR A 398 3.75 1.33 -1.38
CA TYR A 398 2.76 0.66 -0.55
C TYR A 398 1.35 0.91 -1.08
N GLU A 399 0.48 -0.09 -0.95
CA GLU A 399 -0.97 0.09 -0.93
C GLU A 399 -1.51 -0.33 0.46
N ILE A 400 -2.16 0.59 1.14
CA ILE A 400 -2.84 0.36 2.42
C ILE A 400 -4.34 0.38 2.18
N ARG A 401 -5.06 -0.60 2.70
CA ARG A 401 -6.53 -0.66 2.61
C ARG A 401 -7.20 -0.44 3.95
N SER A 402 -8.47 -0.02 3.87
CA SER A 402 -9.34 0.18 5.03
C SER A 402 -8.79 1.18 6.06
N PRO A 403 -8.31 2.36 5.63
CA PRO A 403 -7.62 3.32 6.50
C PRO A 403 -8.49 3.84 7.65
N ASN A 404 -9.82 3.85 7.51
CA ASN A 404 -10.71 4.23 8.60
C ASN A 404 -11.16 3.08 9.50
N ALA A 405 -11.14 1.84 9.00
CA ALA A 405 -11.50 0.67 9.80
C ALA A 405 -10.25 0.11 10.48
N THR A 406 -9.73 -1.02 10.00
CA THR A 406 -8.44 -1.57 10.40
C THR A 406 -7.47 -1.41 9.24
N PRO A 407 -6.57 -0.40 9.29
CA PRO A 407 -5.58 -0.20 8.25
C PRO A 407 -4.71 -1.44 8.10
N THR A 408 -4.65 -2.00 6.90
CA THR A 408 -3.81 -3.15 6.60
C THR A 408 -3.00 -2.88 5.35
N LEU A 409 -1.73 -3.24 5.39
CA LEU A 409 -0.91 -3.36 4.19
C LEU A 409 -1.55 -4.40 3.26
N TYR A 410 -1.98 -3.97 2.08
CA TYR A 410 -2.52 -4.87 1.06
C TYR A 410 -1.40 -5.41 0.16
N GLN A 411 -0.48 -4.54 -0.26
CA GLN A 411 0.72 -4.92 -1.00
C GLN A 411 1.82 -3.87 -0.87
N GLN A 412 3.04 -4.28 -1.20
CA GLN A 412 4.22 -3.43 -1.26
C GLN A 412 5.24 -4.02 -2.22
N GLY A 413 6.14 -3.17 -2.73
CA GLY A 413 7.31 -3.59 -3.51
C GLY A 413 8.41 -2.54 -3.43
N THR A 414 9.65 -2.92 -3.70
CA THR A 414 10.78 -2.01 -3.93
C THR A 414 11.27 -2.22 -5.35
N TYR A 415 11.12 -1.23 -6.20
CA TYR A 415 11.51 -1.34 -7.60
C TYR A 415 12.99 -0.98 -7.78
N ALA A 416 13.81 -2.01 -8.04
CA ALA A 416 15.25 -1.89 -8.30
C ALA A 416 15.72 -3.01 -9.24
N PRO A 417 15.22 -3.06 -10.49
CA PRO A 417 15.46 -4.17 -11.42
C PRO A 417 16.92 -4.28 -11.93
N ASP A 418 17.76 -3.31 -11.63
CA ASP A 418 19.15 -3.19 -12.06
C ASP A 418 19.94 -2.31 -11.06
N SER A 419 21.17 -1.91 -11.41
CA SER A 419 22.03 -1.08 -10.57
C SER A 419 21.73 0.43 -10.61
N THR A 420 20.79 0.88 -11.45
CA THR A 420 20.44 2.31 -11.55
C THR A 420 19.68 2.74 -10.30
N PHE A 421 20.07 3.88 -9.73
CA PHE A 421 19.46 4.42 -8.52
C PHE A 421 18.12 5.06 -8.89
N ARG A 422 17.04 4.70 -8.19
CA ARG A 422 15.70 5.24 -8.38
C ARG A 422 15.22 5.87 -7.08
N TRP A 423 15.02 7.18 -7.08
CA TRP A 423 14.69 7.95 -5.86
C TRP A 423 13.80 9.14 -6.20
N MET A 424 13.38 9.90 -5.18
CA MET A 424 12.59 11.13 -5.35
C MET A 424 11.26 10.90 -6.09
N GLY A 425 10.52 9.88 -5.66
CA GLY A 425 9.34 9.41 -6.37
C GLY A 425 8.02 10.10 -6.00
N SER A 426 7.02 9.96 -6.87
CA SER A 426 5.62 10.31 -6.57
C SER A 426 4.71 9.22 -7.10
N ILE A 427 3.55 9.04 -6.45
CA ILE A 427 2.67 7.88 -6.66
C ILE A 427 1.20 8.29 -6.70
N ALA A 428 0.42 7.62 -7.55
CA ALA A 428 -1.03 7.75 -7.60
C ALA A 428 -1.70 6.44 -8.06
N MET A 429 -3.04 6.41 -7.98
CA MET A 429 -3.85 5.26 -8.38
C MET A 429 -5.10 5.72 -9.16
N ASP A 430 -5.39 5.06 -10.27
CA ASP A 430 -6.52 5.39 -11.14
C ASP A 430 -7.82 4.65 -10.78
N GLN A 431 -8.89 4.90 -11.56
CA GLN A 431 -10.19 4.27 -11.35
C GLN A 431 -10.25 2.76 -11.59
N ALA A 432 -9.28 2.19 -12.29
CA ALA A 432 -9.17 0.74 -12.48
C ALA A 432 -8.39 0.06 -11.34
N GLY A 433 -7.82 0.83 -10.41
CA GLY A 433 -6.92 0.32 -9.37
C GLY A 433 -5.50 0.09 -9.89
N ASP A 434 -5.16 0.69 -11.03
CA ASP A 434 -3.80 0.66 -11.56
C ASP A 434 -2.97 1.71 -10.82
N ILE A 435 -1.72 1.37 -10.49
CA ILE A 435 -0.81 2.21 -9.70
C ILE A 435 0.33 2.65 -10.59
N ALA A 436 0.67 3.94 -10.53
CA ALA A 436 1.85 4.48 -11.19
C ALA A 436 2.81 5.11 -10.18
N VAL A 437 4.10 4.91 -10.38
CA VAL A 437 5.18 5.51 -9.59
C VAL A 437 6.18 6.16 -10.54
N GLY A 438 6.33 7.47 -10.44
CA GLY A 438 7.35 8.25 -11.15
C GLY A 438 8.53 8.51 -10.22
N TYR A 439 9.75 8.64 -10.75
CA TYR A 439 10.97 8.86 -9.96
C TYR A 439 12.11 9.43 -10.80
N SER A 440 13.15 9.93 -10.11
CA SER A 440 14.45 10.19 -10.69
C SER A 440 15.24 8.90 -10.90
N ALA A 441 16.05 8.82 -11.95
CA ALA A 441 16.95 7.70 -12.24
C ALA A 441 18.36 8.18 -12.58
N SER A 442 19.42 7.58 -12.00
CA SER A 442 20.82 8.01 -12.23
C SER A 442 21.80 6.93 -11.79
N ASP A 443 22.96 6.89 -12.43
CA ASP A 443 24.10 6.09 -12.01
C ASP A 443 25.41 6.67 -12.58
N SER A 444 26.52 5.94 -12.50
CA SER A 444 27.81 6.39 -13.04
C SER A 444 27.85 6.51 -14.57
N SER A 445 26.86 5.96 -15.27
CA SER A 445 26.71 5.97 -16.74
C SER A 445 25.45 6.68 -17.24
N THR A 446 24.46 6.88 -16.37
CA THR A 446 23.17 7.50 -16.66
C THR A 446 23.08 8.84 -15.94
N HIS A 447 23.00 9.95 -16.69
CA HIS A 447 22.69 11.25 -16.10
C HIS A 447 21.29 11.26 -15.48
N PRO A 448 21.02 12.11 -14.47
CA PRO A 448 19.70 12.20 -13.85
C PRO A 448 18.56 12.33 -14.87
N ALA A 449 17.71 11.32 -14.87
CA ALA A 449 16.58 11.11 -15.77
C ALA A 449 15.26 11.11 -14.99
N VAL A 450 14.15 11.29 -15.70
CA VAL A 450 12.78 11.19 -15.20
C VAL A 450 12.14 9.95 -15.80
N ARG A 451 11.88 8.96 -14.95
CA ARG A 451 11.30 7.66 -15.35
C ARG A 451 10.06 7.34 -14.53
N TYR A 452 9.32 6.35 -14.97
CA TYR A 452 8.15 5.83 -14.26
C TYR A 452 7.98 4.34 -14.52
N ALA A 453 7.37 3.67 -13.56
CA ALA A 453 6.88 2.32 -13.68
C ALA A 453 5.46 2.26 -13.11
N GLY A 454 4.77 1.15 -13.32
CA GLY A 454 3.42 1.01 -12.81
C GLY A 454 2.96 -0.43 -12.81
N ARG A 455 1.71 -0.65 -12.42
CA ARG A 455 1.09 -1.98 -12.41
C ARG A 455 -0.40 -1.86 -12.62
N VAL A 456 -0.97 -2.85 -13.27
CA VAL A 456 -2.42 -3.02 -13.33
C VAL A 456 -2.92 -3.90 -12.20
N SER A 457 -4.21 -3.82 -11.88
CA SER A 457 -4.82 -4.61 -10.79
C SER A 457 -4.68 -6.14 -10.96
N SER A 458 -4.51 -6.64 -12.19
CA SER A 458 -4.30 -8.07 -12.48
C SER A 458 -2.87 -8.56 -12.31
N ASP A 459 -1.91 -7.65 -12.12
CA ASP A 459 -0.52 -8.03 -11.93
C ASP A 459 -0.30 -8.74 -10.58
N PRO A 460 0.70 -9.63 -10.47
CA PRO A 460 1.11 -10.16 -9.18
C PRO A 460 1.28 -9.05 -8.14
N LEU A 461 0.82 -9.31 -6.92
CA LEU A 461 0.93 -8.31 -5.85
C LEU A 461 2.40 -8.00 -5.56
N GLY A 462 2.69 -6.72 -5.37
CA GLY A 462 4.03 -6.24 -5.03
C GLY A 462 5.02 -6.13 -6.20
N THR A 463 4.57 -6.33 -7.44
CA THR A 463 5.41 -6.13 -8.64
C THR A 463 4.95 -4.92 -9.46
N LEU A 464 5.90 -4.17 -10.02
CA LEU A 464 5.69 -3.21 -11.10
C LEU A 464 6.13 -3.82 -12.44
N GLU A 465 5.52 -3.34 -13.54
CA GLU A 465 5.89 -3.59 -14.93
C GLU A 465 7.29 -3.02 -15.26
N SER A 466 7.78 -3.20 -16.49
CA SER A 466 9.03 -2.54 -16.91
C SER A 466 8.87 -1.01 -16.87
N GLU A 467 9.95 -0.30 -16.55
CA GLU A 467 9.92 1.16 -16.52
C GLU A 467 9.98 1.78 -17.93
N SER A 468 9.50 3.01 -18.02
CA SER A 468 9.57 3.87 -19.20
C SER A 468 10.13 5.24 -18.83
N SER A 469 10.67 5.95 -19.82
CA SER A 469 11.29 7.26 -19.63
C SER A 469 10.38 8.39 -20.11
N ILE A 470 10.29 9.45 -19.31
CA ILE A 470 9.73 10.75 -19.73
C ILE A 470 10.85 11.61 -20.30
N MET A 471 12.00 11.64 -19.62
CA MET A 471 13.15 12.46 -20.00
C MET A 471 14.45 11.77 -19.59
N GLU A 472 15.37 11.59 -20.52
CA GLU A 472 16.75 11.21 -20.21
C GLU A 472 17.61 12.48 -20.16
N GLY A 473 18.18 12.78 -19.00
CA GLY A 473 19.07 13.93 -18.84
C GLY A 473 20.37 13.78 -19.63
N THR A 474 21.03 14.89 -19.88
CA THR A 474 22.33 14.96 -20.57
C THR A 474 23.36 15.76 -19.79
N GLY A 475 23.10 15.99 -18.50
CA GLY A 475 23.96 16.76 -17.63
C GLY A 475 23.95 16.29 -16.19
N SER A 476 25.04 16.53 -15.49
CA SER A 476 25.26 16.25 -14.08
C SER A 476 25.32 17.52 -13.24
N GLN A 477 24.67 17.51 -12.09
CA GLN A 477 24.72 18.62 -11.14
C GLN A 477 26.08 18.62 -10.43
N VAL A 478 26.76 19.75 -10.47
CA VAL A 478 28.01 19.96 -9.74
C VAL A 478 27.84 21.09 -8.73
N GLY A 479 28.73 21.17 -7.74
CA GLY A 479 28.79 22.28 -6.76
C GLY A 479 27.71 22.29 -5.67
N ASP A 480 26.69 21.44 -5.77
CA ASP A 480 25.67 21.22 -4.74
C ASP A 480 25.12 19.78 -4.83
N ASN A 481 24.68 19.25 -3.68
CA ASN A 481 24.16 17.90 -3.53
C ASN A 481 22.61 17.90 -3.49
N ARG A 482 21.97 19.05 -3.23
CA ARG A 482 20.50 19.15 -3.09
C ARG A 482 19.83 18.75 -4.41
N TRP A 483 18.86 17.85 -4.33
CA TRP A 483 18.09 17.37 -5.48
C TRP A 483 16.62 17.40 -5.11
N GLY A 484 15.78 18.00 -5.96
CA GLY A 484 14.35 18.31 -5.76
C GLY A 484 13.70 17.66 -4.53
N ASP A 485 13.31 18.38 -3.48
CA ASP A 485 12.86 17.78 -2.19
C ASP A 485 11.58 16.91 -2.28
N TYR A 486 10.86 17.05 -3.39
CA TYR A 486 9.71 16.24 -3.80
C TYR A 486 9.49 16.35 -5.30
N SER A 487 8.67 15.42 -5.82
CA SER A 487 8.12 15.45 -7.19
C SER A 487 6.59 15.29 -7.14
N GLY A 488 5.89 15.54 -8.25
CA GLY A 488 4.43 15.62 -8.28
C GLY A 488 3.78 14.68 -9.28
N MET A 489 2.93 13.77 -8.81
CA MET A 489 2.01 12.99 -9.64
C MET A 489 0.54 13.33 -9.32
N SER A 490 -0.30 13.36 -10.35
CA SER A 490 -1.76 13.51 -10.21
C SER A 490 -2.50 12.72 -11.28
N VAL A 491 -3.75 12.35 -11.01
CA VAL A 491 -4.64 11.68 -11.98
C VAL A 491 -5.57 12.73 -12.60
N ASP A 492 -5.82 12.65 -13.90
CA ASP A 492 -6.71 13.55 -14.61
C ASP A 492 -8.16 13.41 -14.10
N PRO A 493 -8.80 14.47 -13.58
CA PRO A 493 -10.15 14.39 -13.05
C PRO A 493 -11.22 14.14 -14.13
N VAL A 494 -10.91 14.34 -15.41
CA VAL A 494 -11.86 14.21 -16.52
C VAL A 494 -12.07 12.74 -16.91
N ASP A 495 -11.00 11.96 -17.01
CA ASP A 495 -11.07 10.54 -17.39
C ASP A 495 -10.75 9.57 -16.25
N ASP A 496 -10.24 10.10 -15.13
CA ASP A 496 -9.88 9.38 -13.90
C ASP A 496 -8.90 8.22 -14.13
N CYS A 497 -8.12 8.29 -15.21
CA CYS A 497 -7.21 7.27 -15.71
C CYS A 497 -5.83 7.80 -16.09
N THR A 498 -5.76 9.00 -16.64
CA THR A 498 -4.50 9.55 -17.15
C THR A 498 -3.67 10.10 -16.00
N PHE A 499 -2.46 9.59 -15.83
CA PHE A 499 -1.48 10.08 -14.86
C PHE A 499 -0.70 11.24 -15.48
N TRP A 500 -0.40 12.25 -14.67
CA TRP A 500 0.47 13.37 -15.00
C TRP A 500 1.59 13.43 -13.98
N TYR A 501 2.84 13.44 -14.43
CA TYR A 501 4.02 13.43 -13.58
C TYR A 501 5.01 14.53 -13.96
N THR A 502 5.62 15.14 -12.95
CA THR A 502 6.70 16.11 -13.13
C THR A 502 7.85 15.92 -12.18
N ASN A 503 9.09 16.09 -12.67
CA ASN A 503 10.32 15.99 -11.90
C ASN A 503 11.50 16.72 -12.58
N GLN A 504 12.58 16.90 -11.83
CA GLN A 504 13.82 17.55 -12.23
C GLN A 504 14.74 16.68 -13.11
N TYR A 505 15.45 17.32 -14.04
CA TYR A 505 16.55 16.79 -14.83
C TYR A 505 17.55 17.90 -15.23
N LEU A 506 18.68 17.55 -15.85
CA LEU A 506 19.64 18.52 -16.40
C LEU A 506 19.94 18.24 -17.87
N THR A 507 20.23 19.30 -18.63
CA THR A 507 20.64 19.22 -20.05
C THR A 507 22.14 19.35 -20.28
N THR A 508 22.88 19.90 -19.32
CA THR A 508 24.33 20.08 -19.39
C THR A 508 24.91 19.98 -17.98
N ASP A 509 26.16 19.56 -17.86
CA ASP A 509 26.86 19.59 -16.58
C ASP A 509 26.91 21.03 -16.05
N GLY A 510 26.58 21.25 -14.78
CA GLY A 510 26.54 22.61 -14.25
C GLY A 510 26.04 22.75 -12.82
N GLN A 511 26.23 23.98 -12.31
CA GLN A 511 25.60 24.48 -11.09
C GLN A 511 24.36 25.27 -11.49
N TYR A 512 23.29 25.18 -10.68
CA TYR A 512 22.14 26.08 -10.79
C TYR A 512 21.53 26.14 -12.21
N ASN A 513 21.32 24.98 -12.82
CA ASN A 513 20.88 24.86 -14.22
C ASN A 513 19.86 23.73 -14.43
N TRP A 514 19.18 23.33 -13.35
CA TRP A 514 18.16 22.30 -13.44
C TRP A 514 17.01 22.74 -14.36
N LYS A 515 16.30 21.73 -14.88
CA LYS A 515 15.05 21.86 -15.62
C LYS A 515 14.06 20.85 -15.08
N THR A 516 12.79 21.03 -15.42
CA THR A 516 11.73 20.08 -15.09
C THR A 516 11.08 19.53 -16.34
N ALA A 517 10.64 18.28 -16.27
CA ALA A 517 9.88 17.62 -17.33
C ALA A 517 8.44 17.41 -16.87
N ILE A 518 7.49 17.44 -17.80
CA ILE A 518 6.09 17.07 -17.58
C ILE A 518 5.76 15.97 -18.57
N GLY A 519 5.22 14.85 -18.10
CA GLY A 519 4.73 13.77 -18.95
C GLY A 519 3.39 13.24 -18.47
N SER A 520 2.54 12.83 -19.41
CA SER A 520 1.30 12.11 -19.10
C SER A 520 1.27 10.73 -19.74
N PHE A 521 0.65 9.77 -19.06
CA PHE A 521 0.54 8.39 -19.52
C PHE A 521 -0.70 7.72 -18.92
N LYS A 522 -1.14 6.62 -19.52
CA LYS A 522 -2.37 5.93 -19.11
C LYS A 522 -2.27 4.42 -19.38
N PHE A 523 -2.76 3.61 -18.45
CA PHE A 523 -2.92 2.17 -18.68
C PHE A 523 -4.04 1.90 -19.68
N ALA A 524 -3.77 1.09 -20.71
CA ALA A 524 -4.69 0.93 -21.83
C ALA A 524 -6.09 0.39 -21.44
N ALA A 525 -6.17 -0.37 -20.34
CA ALA A 525 -7.44 -0.92 -19.86
C ALA A 525 -8.29 0.10 -19.07
N CYS A 526 -7.70 1.16 -18.52
CA CYS A 526 -8.43 2.11 -17.70
C CYS A 526 -9.43 2.95 -18.52
N GLY A 527 -10.68 3.02 -18.06
CA GLY A 527 -11.76 3.72 -18.75
C GLY A 527 -12.27 2.98 -20.00
N SER A 528 -11.69 1.83 -20.33
CA SER A 528 -12.30 0.90 -21.27
C SER A 528 -13.34 0.07 -20.52
N THR A 529 -14.56 -0.02 -21.03
CA THR A 529 -15.48 -1.06 -20.59
C THR A 529 -14.87 -2.38 -21.05
N LEU A 530 -14.17 -3.08 -20.15
CA LEU A 530 -13.68 -4.43 -20.44
C LEU A 530 -14.85 -5.25 -20.97
N ALA A 531 -14.64 -5.98 -22.07
CA ALA A 531 -15.70 -6.79 -22.65
C ALA A 531 -16.23 -7.76 -21.57
N PRO A 532 -17.56 -7.96 -21.49
CA PRO A 532 -18.14 -8.96 -20.59
C PRO A 532 -17.46 -10.32 -20.77
N SER A 533 -16.97 -10.92 -19.68
CA SER A 533 -16.23 -12.19 -19.71
C SER A 533 -16.59 -13.06 -18.49
N PHE A 534 -16.03 -14.27 -18.41
CA PHE A 534 -16.15 -15.15 -17.25
C PHE A 534 -14.86 -15.94 -17.01
N SER A 535 -14.76 -16.58 -15.84
CA SER A 535 -13.72 -17.57 -15.50
C SER A 535 -14.35 -18.87 -14.99
N LEU A 536 -13.56 -19.96 -15.00
CA LEU A 536 -13.94 -21.28 -14.51
C LEU A 536 -13.06 -21.71 -13.34
N SER A 537 -13.65 -22.34 -12.34
CA SER A 537 -12.94 -23.00 -11.24
C SER A 537 -13.57 -24.34 -10.89
N ALA A 538 -12.84 -25.22 -10.20
CA ALA A 538 -13.30 -26.54 -9.79
C ALA A 538 -12.93 -26.74 -8.33
N THR A 539 -13.87 -27.24 -7.53
CA THR A 539 -13.61 -27.47 -6.09
C THR A 539 -12.66 -28.63 -5.84
N THR A 540 -12.58 -29.58 -6.78
CA THR A 540 -11.67 -30.73 -6.77
C THR A 540 -10.90 -30.79 -8.08
N SER A 541 -9.58 -30.80 -8.01
CA SER A 541 -8.70 -30.84 -9.20
C SER A 541 -8.31 -32.26 -9.63
N SER A 542 -8.57 -33.26 -8.78
CA SER A 542 -8.28 -34.68 -9.06
C SER A 542 -9.30 -35.60 -8.38
N GLN A 543 -9.65 -36.71 -9.04
CA GLN A 543 -10.48 -37.80 -8.53
C GLN A 543 -9.90 -39.14 -8.97
N SER A 544 -10.12 -40.19 -8.18
CA SER A 544 -9.66 -41.56 -8.46
C SER A 544 -10.81 -42.54 -8.33
N GLU A 545 -11.14 -43.25 -9.41
CA GLU A 545 -12.28 -44.16 -9.47
C GLU A 545 -11.87 -45.49 -10.12
N PRO A 546 -12.42 -46.63 -9.70
CA PRO A 546 -12.21 -47.90 -10.40
C PRO A 546 -12.89 -47.90 -11.78
N GLN A 547 -12.48 -48.82 -12.65
CA GLN A 547 -13.22 -49.15 -13.87
C GLN A 547 -14.68 -49.48 -13.52
N GLY A 548 -15.64 -48.92 -14.27
CA GLY A 548 -17.07 -49.00 -13.97
C GLY A 548 -17.58 -48.01 -12.91
N GLY A 549 -16.70 -47.16 -12.36
CA GLY A 549 -17.02 -46.15 -11.36
C GLY A 549 -17.50 -44.81 -11.93
N SER A 550 -17.75 -43.84 -11.05
CA SER A 550 -18.23 -42.50 -11.41
C SER A 550 -17.59 -41.42 -10.55
N ALA A 551 -16.97 -40.42 -11.19
CA ALA A 551 -16.36 -39.25 -10.54
C ALA A 551 -17.22 -38.00 -10.73
N ASN A 552 -17.26 -37.12 -9.73
CA ASN A 552 -17.95 -35.84 -9.80
C ASN A 552 -16.99 -34.66 -9.60
N TYR A 553 -17.07 -33.65 -10.47
CA TYR A 553 -16.35 -32.38 -10.36
C TYR A 553 -17.35 -31.24 -10.30
N ALA A 554 -17.30 -30.40 -9.26
CA ALA A 554 -18.13 -29.21 -9.18
C ALA A 554 -17.38 -28.03 -9.80
N ILE A 555 -17.90 -27.53 -10.93
CA ILE A 555 -17.34 -26.46 -11.75
C ILE A 555 -18.12 -25.18 -11.46
N THR A 556 -17.45 -24.08 -11.19
CA THR A 556 -18.09 -22.77 -10.93
C THR A 556 -17.75 -21.79 -12.03
N VAL A 557 -18.76 -21.10 -12.54
CA VAL A 557 -18.61 -19.93 -13.41
C VAL A 557 -18.65 -18.67 -12.57
N THR A 558 -17.63 -17.83 -12.73
CA THR A 558 -17.58 -16.50 -12.13
C THR A 558 -17.61 -15.45 -13.24
N PRO A 559 -18.73 -14.71 -13.42
CA PRO A 559 -18.83 -13.60 -14.34
C PRO A 559 -17.86 -12.46 -13.99
N SER A 560 -17.39 -11.76 -15.00
CA SER A 560 -16.65 -10.51 -14.87
C SER A 560 -17.19 -9.46 -15.85
N ASN A 561 -16.97 -8.18 -15.52
CA ASN A 561 -17.29 -7.05 -16.40
C ASN A 561 -18.76 -7.01 -16.86
N GLY A 562 -19.70 -7.33 -15.95
CA GLY A 562 -21.14 -7.31 -16.25
C GLY A 562 -21.64 -8.46 -17.12
N PHE A 563 -20.87 -9.54 -17.26
CA PHE A 563 -21.28 -10.70 -18.05
C PHE A 563 -22.56 -11.36 -17.53
N SER A 564 -23.59 -11.36 -18.38
CA SER A 564 -24.88 -12.02 -18.17
C SER A 564 -25.15 -13.11 -19.22
N GLY A 565 -24.12 -13.51 -19.98
CA GLY A 565 -24.24 -14.52 -21.04
C GLY A 565 -24.43 -15.92 -20.49
N SER A 566 -24.88 -16.83 -21.36
CA SER A 566 -24.95 -18.26 -21.05
C SER A 566 -23.65 -18.96 -21.41
N VAL A 567 -23.07 -19.69 -20.47
CA VAL A 567 -21.86 -20.51 -20.62
C VAL A 567 -22.27 -21.96 -20.77
N SER A 568 -22.04 -22.56 -21.95
CA SER A 568 -22.21 -23.99 -22.20
C SER A 568 -20.91 -24.74 -21.92
N PHE A 569 -20.99 -25.91 -21.30
CA PHE A 569 -19.81 -26.71 -20.97
C PHE A 569 -19.55 -27.84 -21.97
N SER A 570 -18.28 -28.11 -22.22
CA SER A 570 -17.80 -29.31 -22.91
C SER A 570 -16.54 -29.84 -22.25
N VAL A 571 -16.18 -31.10 -22.53
CA VAL A 571 -14.97 -31.72 -22.00
C VAL A 571 -14.27 -32.55 -23.07
N SER A 572 -12.94 -32.50 -23.08
CA SER A 572 -12.07 -33.33 -23.90
C SER A 572 -11.04 -34.06 -23.03
N GLY A 573 -10.34 -35.05 -23.60
CA GLY A 573 -9.33 -35.84 -22.89
C GLY A 573 -9.89 -37.03 -22.10
N LEU A 574 -11.16 -37.38 -22.28
CA LEU A 574 -11.76 -38.58 -21.68
C LEU A 574 -11.07 -39.86 -22.17
N PRO A 575 -10.81 -40.85 -21.30
CA PRO A 575 -10.32 -42.15 -21.72
C PRO A 575 -11.36 -42.91 -22.55
N SER A 576 -10.90 -43.87 -23.37
CA SER A 576 -11.81 -44.73 -24.13
C SER A 576 -12.77 -45.48 -23.20
N GLY A 577 -14.05 -45.51 -23.56
CA GLY A 577 -15.09 -46.13 -22.74
C GLY A 577 -15.52 -45.33 -21.50
N ALA A 578 -15.11 -44.06 -21.37
CA ALA A 578 -15.70 -43.13 -20.40
C ALA A 578 -16.64 -42.12 -21.07
N THR A 579 -17.65 -41.66 -20.34
CA THR A 579 -18.56 -40.58 -20.77
C THR A 579 -18.64 -39.50 -19.70
N ALA A 580 -18.94 -38.27 -20.10
CA ALA A 580 -19.12 -37.16 -19.17
C ALA A 580 -20.41 -36.39 -19.46
N ASN A 581 -21.10 -35.95 -18.41
CA ASN A 581 -22.28 -35.11 -18.52
C ASN A 581 -22.21 -33.96 -17.51
N PHE A 582 -22.75 -32.79 -17.89
CA PHE A 582 -22.83 -31.61 -17.04
C PHE A 582 -24.28 -31.36 -16.58
N SER A 583 -24.46 -31.06 -15.30
CA SER A 583 -25.77 -30.73 -14.73
C SER A 583 -25.68 -29.48 -13.83
N PRO A 584 -26.20 -28.32 -14.28
CA PRO A 584 -26.76 -28.05 -15.61
C PRO A 584 -25.69 -28.00 -16.71
N SER A 585 -26.06 -28.32 -17.96
CA SER A 585 -25.13 -28.31 -19.12
C SER A 585 -24.74 -26.90 -19.59
N SER A 586 -25.46 -25.89 -19.12
CA SER A 586 -25.10 -24.48 -19.26
C SER A 586 -25.58 -23.66 -18.07
N LEU A 587 -24.91 -22.55 -17.81
CA LEU A 587 -25.27 -21.58 -16.76
C LEU A 587 -25.38 -20.17 -17.34
N THR A 588 -26.37 -19.41 -16.90
CA THR A 588 -26.46 -17.97 -17.22
C THR A 588 -25.95 -17.17 -16.03
N GLY A 589 -24.99 -16.27 -16.25
CA GLY A 589 -24.34 -15.54 -15.16
C GLY A 589 -23.45 -16.43 -14.29
N SER A 590 -23.61 -16.36 -12.96
CA SER A 590 -22.79 -17.10 -11.99
C SER A 590 -23.46 -18.38 -11.49
N GLY A 591 -22.70 -19.42 -11.21
CA GLY A 591 -23.20 -20.59 -10.48
C GLY A 591 -22.36 -21.85 -10.64
N PRO A 592 -22.73 -22.93 -9.93
CA PRO A 592 -22.09 -24.23 -10.05
C PRO A 592 -22.76 -25.12 -11.12
N SER A 593 -21.95 -25.94 -11.82
CA SER A 593 -22.36 -27.08 -12.63
C SER A 593 -21.57 -28.31 -12.19
N THR A 594 -22.22 -29.47 -12.08
CA THR A 594 -21.52 -30.72 -11.77
C THR A 594 -21.21 -31.48 -13.05
N MET A 595 -19.93 -31.74 -13.31
CA MET A 595 -19.48 -32.69 -14.32
C MET A 595 -19.39 -34.09 -13.69
N THR A 596 -20.19 -35.02 -14.18
CA THR A 596 -20.13 -36.44 -13.80
C THR A 596 -19.45 -37.23 -14.90
N VAL A 597 -18.34 -37.90 -14.57
CA VAL A 597 -17.60 -38.78 -15.48
C VAL A 597 -17.84 -40.22 -15.07
N THR A 598 -18.37 -41.04 -15.96
CA THR A 598 -18.59 -42.48 -15.74
C THR A 598 -17.61 -43.28 -16.58
N THR A 599 -16.99 -44.29 -15.97
CA THR A 599 -16.11 -45.24 -16.65
C THR A 599 -16.85 -46.57 -16.89
N THR A 600 -16.37 -47.37 -17.82
CA THR A 600 -16.83 -48.74 -18.03
C THR A 600 -15.81 -49.73 -17.49
N SER A 601 -16.18 -51.01 -17.41
CA SER A 601 -15.25 -52.09 -17.07
C SER A 601 -14.08 -52.24 -18.04
N ALA A 602 -14.20 -51.67 -19.25
CA ALA A 602 -13.18 -51.69 -20.29
C ALA A 602 -12.34 -50.39 -20.35
N THR A 603 -12.67 -49.36 -19.55
CA THR A 603 -11.91 -48.11 -19.54
C THR A 603 -10.46 -48.38 -19.11
N PRO A 604 -9.42 -48.00 -19.86
CA PRO A 604 -8.05 -48.37 -19.48
C PRO A 604 -7.64 -47.73 -18.15
N VAL A 605 -6.86 -48.47 -17.37
CA VAL A 605 -6.26 -47.99 -16.11
C VAL A 605 -5.20 -46.96 -16.45
N GLY A 606 -5.21 -45.84 -15.74
CA GLY A 606 -4.28 -44.75 -15.99
C GLY A 606 -4.79 -43.42 -15.46
N THR A 607 -3.94 -42.40 -15.59
CA THR A 607 -4.26 -41.04 -15.19
C THR A 607 -4.52 -40.20 -16.45
N TYR A 608 -5.67 -39.55 -16.50
CA TYR A 608 -6.15 -38.79 -17.64
C TYR A 608 -6.37 -37.34 -17.25
N ILE A 609 -5.87 -36.41 -18.08
CA ILE A 609 -6.13 -34.98 -17.94
C ILE A 609 -7.38 -34.66 -18.76
N LEU A 610 -8.43 -34.25 -18.07
CA LEU A 610 -9.69 -33.80 -18.66
C LEU A 610 -9.65 -32.29 -18.81
N THR A 611 -9.82 -31.79 -20.03
CA THR A 611 -9.88 -30.35 -20.31
C THR A 611 -11.33 -29.94 -20.44
N ILE A 612 -11.82 -29.15 -19.49
CA ILE A 612 -13.17 -28.60 -19.46
C ILE A 612 -13.15 -27.24 -20.15
N ALA A 613 -14.06 -27.01 -21.10
CA ALA A 613 -14.26 -25.74 -21.75
C ALA A 613 -15.64 -25.17 -21.42
N GLY A 614 -15.67 -23.90 -21.01
CA GLY A 614 -16.88 -23.08 -20.93
C GLY A 614 -16.90 -22.16 -22.13
N ILE A 615 -18.03 -22.12 -22.84
CA ILE A 615 -18.18 -21.42 -24.12
C ILE A 615 -19.39 -20.49 -24.04
N SER A 616 -19.21 -19.22 -24.42
CA SER A 616 -20.29 -18.26 -24.60
C SER A 616 -20.03 -17.40 -25.83
N GLY A 617 -20.71 -17.68 -26.95
CA GLY A 617 -20.41 -17.04 -28.24
C GLY A 617 -18.97 -17.32 -28.69
N SER A 618 -18.17 -16.27 -28.87
CA SER A 618 -16.74 -16.37 -29.19
C SER A 618 -15.82 -16.53 -27.97
N LEU A 619 -16.35 -16.39 -26.75
CA LEU A 619 -15.57 -16.52 -25.52
C LEU A 619 -15.42 -17.99 -25.15
N VAL A 620 -14.18 -18.45 -25.08
CA VAL A 620 -13.82 -19.79 -24.62
C VAL A 620 -12.86 -19.67 -23.42
N ARG A 621 -13.18 -20.37 -22.34
CA ARG A 621 -12.34 -20.49 -21.14
C ARG A 621 -12.14 -21.96 -20.84
N THR A 622 -10.91 -22.36 -20.57
CA THR A 622 -10.56 -23.76 -20.33
C THR A 622 -9.97 -23.95 -18.95
N MET A 623 -10.22 -25.10 -18.35
CA MET A 623 -9.53 -25.55 -17.16
C MET A 623 -9.29 -27.07 -17.19
N ALA A 624 -8.31 -27.55 -16.44
CA ALA A 624 -7.96 -28.97 -16.41
C ALA A 624 -8.28 -29.61 -15.04
N VAL A 625 -8.76 -30.84 -15.07
CA VAL A 625 -8.89 -31.72 -13.90
C VAL A 625 -8.34 -33.10 -14.22
N THR A 626 -7.98 -33.88 -13.20
CA THR A 626 -7.38 -35.21 -13.39
C THR A 626 -8.36 -36.31 -12.98
N LEU A 627 -8.48 -37.36 -13.79
CA LEU A 627 -9.17 -38.61 -13.47
C LEU A 627 -8.16 -39.76 -13.44
N ALA A 628 -7.97 -40.40 -12.29
CA ALA A 628 -7.24 -41.65 -12.18
C ALA A 628 -8.23 -42.83 -12.26
N VAL A 629 -8.13 -43.64 -13.31
CA VAL A 629 -8.88 -44.89 -13.45
C VAL A 629 -8.03 -46.01 -12.87
N THR A 630 -8.53 -46.68 -11.84
CA THR A 630 -7.89 -47.86 -11.23
C THR A 630 -8.59 -49.13 -11.69
N SER A 631 -7.94 -50.30 -11.60
CA SER A 631 -8.56 -51.56 -12.00
C SER A 631 -9.86 -51.79 -11.23
N ALA A 632 -10.94 -52.21 -11.91
CA ALA A 632 -12.12 -52.73 -11.22
C ALA A 632 -11.67 -53.89 -10.35
N GLY A 633 -11.72 -53.73 -9.02
CA GLY A 633 -11.37 -54.81 -8.12
C GLY A 633 -12.29 -55.99 -8.39
N THR A 634 -11.80 -57.06 -9.02
CA THR A 634 -12.41 -58.38 -8.89
C THR A 634 -12.31 -58.76 -7.42
N SER A 635 -13.43 -58.71 -6.69
CA SER A 635 -13.46 -59.14 -5.30
C SER A 635 -13.23 -60.64 -5.21
N THR A 636 -11.99 -61.04 -4.93
CA THR A 636 -11.69 -62.21 -4.07
C THR A 636 -10.54 -61.93 -3.11
N ALA A 637 -10.28 -60.68 -2.73
CA ALA A 637 -9.39 -60.38 -1.62
C ALA A 637 -10.26 -60.08 -0.39
N ASN A 638 -10.41 -61.07 0.49
CA ASN A 638 -10.68 -60.79 1.90
C ASN A 638 -9.48 -59.97 2.40
N ASP A 639 -9.52 -58.65 2.29
CA ASP A 639 -8.44 -57.76 2.71
C ASP A 639 -8.97 -56.52 3.45
N PHE A 640 -8.12 -55.88 4.25
CA PHE A 640 -8.45 -54.74 5.09
C PHE A 640 -7.59 -53.51 4.79
N SER A 641 -8.09 -52.32 5.07
CA SER A 641 -7.32 -51.09 5.11
C SER A 641 -7.19 -50.60 6.55
N ILE A 642 -6.12 -49.85 6.82
CA ILE A 642 -5.90 -49.18 8.09
C ILE A 642 -5.70 -47.69 7.84
N SER A 643 -6.33 -46.84 8.65
CA SER A 643 -6.15 -45.38 8.64
C SER A 643 -6.04 -44.85 10.07
N VAL A 644 -5.41 -43.68 10.23
CA VAL A 644 -5.20 -43.05 11.53
C VAL A 644 -5.59 -41.57 11.46
N SER A 645 -6.32 -41.09 12.47
CA SER A 645 -6.78 -39.71 12.54
C SER A 645 -6.65 -39.14 13.98
N PRO A 646 -6.17 -37.90 14.14
CA PRO A 646 -5.64 -37.02 13.10
C PRO A 646 -4.29 -37.53 12.54
N SER A 647 -3.92 -37.13 11.33
CA SER A 647 -2.66 -37.54 10.68
C SER A 647 -1.41 -36.87 11.29
N SER A 648 -1.59 -35.80 12.05
CA SER A 648 -0.53 -35.13 12.82
C SER A 648 -1.07 -34.52 14.11
N GLN A 649 -0.21 -34.44 15.14
CA GLN A 649 -0.46 -33.68 16.37
C GLN A 649 0.83 -33.04 16.90
N THR A 650 0.68 -32.00 17.71
CA THR A 650 1.77 -31.35 18.44
C THR A 650 1.52 -31.46 19.94
N ALA A 651 2.54 -31.82 20.72
CA ALA A 651 2.46 -31.96 22.17
C ALA A 651 3.74 -31.48 22.87
N MET A 652 3.68 -31.24 24.18
CA MET A 652 4.86 -30.99 25.01
C MET A 652 5.29 -32.27 25.74
N GLY A 653 6.55 -32.33 26.19
CA GLY A 653 7.03 -33.45 27.00
C GLY A 653 6.20 -33.65 28.27
N GLY A 654 5.81 -34.90 28.54
CA GLY A 654 4.94 -35.24 29.69
C GLY A 654 3.46 -35.32 29.37
N TRP A 655 3.06 -35.01 28.12
CA TRP A 655 1.66 -35.01 27.70
C TRP A 655 1.22 -36.37 27.16
N THR A 656 -0.10 -36.59 27.19
CA THR A 656 -0.77 -37.74 26.57
C THR A 656 -1.50 -37.29 25.32
N SER A 657 -1.24 -37.96 24.20
CA SER A 657 -1.85 -37.72 22.88
C SER A 657 -2.74 -38.91 22.48
N TYR A 658 -3.79 -38.64 21.72
CA TYR A 658 -4.77 -39.66 21.30
C TYR A 658 -4.92 -39.69 19.79
N TYR A 659 -4.82 -40.88 19.20
CA TYR A 659 -5.12 -41.12 17.79
C TYR A 659 -6.23 -42.16 17.67
N THR A 660 -7.09 -42.01 16.67
CA THR A 660 -8.08 -43.02 16.30
C THR A 660 -7.53 -43.83 15.15
N VAL A 661 -7.33 -45.12 15.37
CA VAL A 661 -6.99 -46.11 14.35
C VAL A 661 -8.28 -46.73 13.85
N GLN A 662 -8.52 -46.68 12.55
CA GLN A 662 -9.69 -47.27 11.89
C GLN A 662 -9.25 -48.42 10.99
N VAL A 663 -9.93 -49.56 11.13
CA VAL A 663 -9.80 -50.72 10.25
C VAL A 663 -11.10 -50.86 9.47
N ALA A 664 -11.01 -50.92 8.14
CA ALA A 664 -12.15 -51.10 7.26
C ALA A 664 -11.87 -52.19 6.22
N GLY A 665 -12.90 -52.77 5.61
CA GLY A 665 -12.69 -53.60 4.43
C GLY A 665 -12.28 -52.73 3.23
N VAL A 666 -11.43 -53.28 2.36
CA VAL A 666 -11.04 -52.59 1.13
C VAL A 666 -12.24 -52.57 0.15
N ASN A 667 -12.34 -51.54 -0.69
CA ASN A 667 -13.38 -51.39 -1.73
C ASN A 667 -14.83 -51.40 -1.22
N GLY A 668 -15.08 -50.87 -0.01
CA GLY A 668 -16.43 -50.77 0.57
C GLY A 668 -17.03 -52.10 1.03
N GLY A 669 -16.26 -53.18 1.00
CA GLY A 669 -16.65 -54.50 1.50
C GLY A 669 -16.53 -54.63 3.03
N VAL A 670 -17.05 -55.73 3.57
CA VAL A 670 -16.89 -56.10 5.00
C VAL A 670 -15.74 -57.11 5.11
N PHE A 671 -14.64 -56.74 5.75
CA PHE A 671 -13.56 -57.68 6.09
C PHE A 671 -13.95 -58.46 7.35
N ALA A 672 -14.19 -59.76 7.25
CA ALA A 672 -14.64 -60.58 8.39
C ALA A 672 -13.50 -61.08 9.30
N GLY A 673 -12.23 -60.90 8.90
CA GLY A 673 -11.07 -61.39 9.64
C GLY A 673 -10.75 -60.54 10.87
N THR A 674 -9.94 -61.10 11.78
CA THR A 674 -9.38 -60.37 12.93
C THR A 674 -8.04 -59.75 12.54
N VAL A 675 -7.93 -58.43 12.67
CA VAL A 675 -6.71 -57.64 12.45
C VAL A 675 -6.04 -57.36 13.79
N SER A 676 -4.84 -57.88 14.01
CA SER A 676 -3.98 -57.55 15.15
C SER A 676 -3.25 -56.25 14.88
N LEU A 677 -3.25 -55.33 15.84
CA LEU A 677 -2.67 -53.99 15.72
C LEU A 677 -1.38 -53.88 16.55
N SER A 678 -0.37 -53.25 15.97
CA SER A 678 0.89 -52.89 16.64
C SER A 678 1.30 -51.47 16.26
N VAL A 679 2.09 -50.82 17.12
CA VAL A 679 2.56 -49.44 16.90
C VAL A 679 4.07 -49.41 17.08
N SER A 680 4.75 -48.67 16.22
CA SER A 680 6.20 -48.43 16.26
C SER A 680 6.51 -46.96 15.92
N GLY A 681 7.78 -46.56 16.02
CA GLY A 681 8.23 -45.20 15.66
C GLY A 681 7.93 -44.10 16.69
N PHE A 682 7.38 -44.46 17.85
CA PHE A 682 7.12 -43.53 18.95
C PHE A 682 8.40 -43.14 19.73
N PRO A 683 8.40 -41.98 20.43
CA PRO A 683 9.59 -41.51 21.14
C PRO A 683 10.06 -42.51 22.22
N ARG A 684 11.39 -42.64 22.40
CA ARG A 684 11.97 -43.55 23.40
C ARG A 684 11.42 -43.28 24.81
N ARG A 685 11.15 -44.37 25.55
CA ARG A 685 10.60 -44.35 26.93
C ARG A 685 9.17 -43.78 27.04
N SER A 686 8.45 -43.63 25.93
CA SER A 686 7.01 -43.34 25.95
C SER A 686 6.21 -44.61 26.25
N SER A 687 5.04 -44.46 26.88
CA SER A 687 4.08 -45.55 27.04
C SER A 687 3.02 -45.49 25.94
N VAL A 688 2.75 -46.62 25.32
CA VAL A 688 1.80 -46.75 24.20
C VAL A 688 0.74 -47.79 24.55
N LEU A 689 -0.53 -47.41 24.45
CA LEU A 689 -1.65 -48.29 24.71
C LEU A 689 -2.67 -48.20 23.58
N LEU A 690 -3.06 -49.35 23.05
CA LEU A 690 -4.24 -49.45 22.18
C LEU A 690 -5.42 -49.91 23.02
N SER A 691 -6.54 -49.19 22.97
CA SER A 691 -7.80 -49.59 23.62
C SER A 691 -8.27 -51.00 23.20
N ARG A 692 -7.91 -51.40 21.97
CA ARG A 692 -8.05 -52.75 21.44
C ARG A 692 -6.79 -53.12 20.65
N THR A 693 -6.14 -54.22 21.02
CA THR A 693 -4.97 -54.74 20.30
C THR A 693 -5.35 -55.59 19.09
N SER A 694 -6.64 -55.88 18.90
CA SER A 694 -7.16 -56.44 17.65
C SER A 694 -8.59 -55.97 17.37
N VAL A 695 -8.97 -55.96 16.10
CA VAL A 695 -10.30 -55.58 15.61
C VAL A 695 -10.79 -56.69 14.68
N THR A 696 -11.99 -57.22 14.93
CA THR A 696 -12.63 -58.21 14.04
C THR A 696 -13.74 -57.53 13.27
N GLY A 697 -13.80 -57.71 11.95
CA GLY A 697 -14.71 -56.89 11.15
C GLY A 697 -14.06 -55.56 10.72
N GLY A 698 -14.92 -54.58 10.42
CA GLY A 698 -14.56 -53.17 10.47
C GLY A 698 -14.72 -52.62 11.90
N GLY A 699 -13.85 -51.69 12.31
CA GLY A 699 -13.94 -51.07 13.63
C GLY A 699 -12.76 -50.17 13.98
N SER A 700 -12.82 -49.57 15.17
CA SER A 700 -11.83 -48.61 15.64
C SER A 700 -11.07 -49.07 16.89
N SER A 701 -9.85 -48.56 17.05
CA SER A 701 -9.06 -48.62 18.28
C SER A 701 -8.48 -47.24 18.56
N THR A 702 -8.61 -46.75 19.79
CA THR A 702 -7.91 -45.54 20.24
C THR A 702 -6.49 -45.89 20.65
N LEU A 703 -5.51 -45.21 20.07
CA LEU A 703 -4.11 -45.21 20.44
C LEU A 703 -3.84 -44.06 21.42
N THR A 704 -3.44 -44.41 22.63
CA THR A 704 -3.01 -43.49 23.68
C THR A 704 -1.50 -43.52 23.78
N LEU A 705 -0.85 -42.38 23.58
CA LEU A 705 0.60 -42.22 23.63
C LEU A 705 0.96 -41.19 24.70
N THR A 706 1.65 -41.62 25.77
CA THR A 706 2.14 -40.73 26.83
C THR A 706 3.65 -40.63 26.78
N THR A 707 4.16 -39.41 26.67
CA THR A 707 5.61 -39.14 26.61
C THR A 707 6.16 -38.75 27.98
N PRO A 708 7.43 -39.07 28.32
CA PRO A 708 8.05 -38.54 29.53
C PRO A 708 8.34 -37.05 29.41
N LYS A 709 8.40 -36.31 30.53
CA LYS A 709 8.80 -34.89 30.52
C LYS A 709 10.15 -34.62 29.85
N SER A 710 11.06 -35.61 29.89
CA SER A 710 12.41 -35.54 29.32
C SER A 710 12.51 -36.01 27.87
N VAL A 711 11.38 -36.21 27.17
CA VAL A 711 11.38 -36.61 25.76
C VAL A 711 12.11 -35.55 24.91
N SER A 712 12.93 -35.99 23.96
CA SER A 712 13.63 -35.08 23.06
C SER A 712 12.65 -34.37 22.13
N LYS A 713 12.93 -33.10 21.83
CA LYS A 713 12.17 -32.34 20.84
C LYS A 713 12.39 -32.92 19.45
N GLY A 714 11.36 -32.85 18.62
CA GLY A 714 11.41 -33.35 17.24
C GLY A 714 10.10 -33.97 16.78
N THR A 715 10.05 -34.32 15.50
CA THR A 715 8.90 -34.98 14.88
C THR A 715 9.12 -36.48 14.83
N TYR A 716 8.19 -37.22 15.41
CA TYR A 716 8.20 -38.68 15.46
C TYR A 716 7.10 -39.23 14.53
N THR A 717 7.48 -40.08 13.59
CA THR A 717 6.53 -40.78 12.71
C THR A 717 6.08 -42.07 13.37
N LEU A 718 4.85 -42.10 13.85
CA LEU A 718 4.18 -43.28 14.36
C LEU A 718 3.76 -44.16 13.19
N THR A 719 4.16 -45.42 13.21
CA THR A 719 3.72 -46.42 12.22
C THR A 719 2.83 -47.43 12.92
N ILE A 720 1.55 -47.44 12.55
CA ILE A 720 0.55 -48.38 13.05
C ILE A 720 0.41 -49.49 12.02
N THR A 721 0.71 -50.72 12.41
CA THR A 721 0.67 -51.91 11.54
C THR A 721 -0.47 -52.82 11.96
N GLY A 722 -1.37 -53.13 11.03
CA GLY A 722 -2.38 -54.17 11.16
C GLY A 722 -1.90 -55.47 10.51
N THR A 723 -2.23 -56.62 11.09
CA THR A 723 -1.91 -57.95 10.53
C THR A 723 -3.07 -58.93 10.70
N SER A 724 -3.45 -59.61 9.62
CA SER A 724 -4.45 -60.69 9.63
C SER A 724 -3.99 -61.83 8.71
N GLY A 725 -3.55 -62.94 9.29
CA GLY A 725 -2.92 -64.03 8.53
C GLY A 725 -1.66 -63.54 7.82
N SER A 726 -1.62 -63.68 6.48
CA SER A 726 -0.52 -63.17 5.63
C SER A 726 -0.67 -61.70 5.23
N LEU A 727 -1.79 -61.05 5.55
CA LEU A 727 -2.08 -59.67 5.16
C LEU A 727 -1.51 -58.70 6.18
N VAL A 728 -0.75 -57.72 5.71
CA VAL A 728 -0.10 -56.71 6.54
C VAL A 728 -0.29 -55.34 5.87
N HIS A 729 -0.89 -54.40 6.60
CA HIS A 729 -1.09 -53.02 6.14
C HIS A 729 -0.69 -52.05 7.23
N SER A 730 -0.24 -50.86 6.84
CA SER A 730 0.25 -49.85 7.78
C SER A 730 -0.28 -48.46 7.45
N ALA A 731 -0.49 -47.65 8.49
CA ALA A 731 -0.79 -46.23 8.39
C ALA A 731 0.17 -45.44 9.27
N THR A 732 0.48 -44.20 8.87
CA THR A 732 1.39 -43.33 9.62
C THR A 732 0.69 -42.07 10.13
N ALA A 733 1.11 -41.62 11.31
CA ALA A 733 0.76 -40.32 11.87
C ALA A 733 2.01 -39.66 12.46
N THR A 734 2.05 -38.34 12.54
CA THR A 734 3.17 -37.63 13.18
C THR A 734 2.80 -37.08 14.55
N LEU A 735 3.76 -37.14 15.49
CA LEU A 735 3.74 -36.41 16.74
C LEU A 735 4.93 -35.48 16.80
N THR A 736 4.70 -34.17 16.82
CA THR A 736 5.73 -33.15 16.99
C THR A 736 5.83 -32.74 18.45
N ILE A 737 7.00 -32.95 19.05
CA ILE A 737 7.31 -32.52 20.42
C ILE A 737 8.03 -31.17 20.38
N ASN A 738 7.41 -30.15 20.96
CA ASN A 738 7.93 -28.79 21.04
C ASN A 738 8.72 -28.48 22.32
#